data_AF-A0A317YKY8-F1
#
_entry.id   AF-A0A317YKY8-F1
#
_cell.length_a   1.000
_cell.length_b   1.000
_cell.length_c   1.000
_cell.angle_alpha   90.00
_cell.angle_beta   90.00
_cell.angle_gamma   90.00
#
_symmetry.space_group_name_H-M   'P 1'
#
loop_
_entity.id
_entity.type
_entity.pdbx_description
1 polymer ?
#
loop_
_entity_poly.entity_id
_entity_poly.type
_entity_poly.pdbx_seq_one_letter_code
_entity_poly.pdbx_strand_id
1 'polypeptide(L)'
;MFRTNTVEDILQVLIVFCVESLELDFALLFPERHTLLRVLPVLVVLATSSEKESESLYKRVKINRLLNVFKNDPVIPAFPDLHLSPAAILKELSSYFQNFSSQTRLLALQAPHEIQGRELQEYPRHYLILNHMGTIRADHDDFSIRFASAMDQMIRLKSSDGVYNDWSRDIKGNMYDIVVEGFQLLSRWTGRIWEQCAWKFSRPISDSQQNSMTCFDYEKVVRYNYTAEERRALLELIGYIKSIGLMMQHCDTLVSEALWETIHMEVQDFVQDKLDTMLRTTFRKKKDLSRILSDMRTLSADWMASTSKADPEQHSLHQETEEMRQNTFYPRPVAPTAAQIHCLQFLICELVSGGNLRKAGGLFGNSGSGIPVEDLKQLETFFYKLSFFLHILDYTATIGTLTDLGFLWFREFYLESSRVIQFPIECSLPWMLVDHVIESEDAGLLESILIPFDLYNDSAQHALTSLKQRFLYDEIEAEADLCFDLLAQKLNEIIFTYYKSCAASTLLDSSFTYACDDGDKYFVKPLRFDAIFKLRRVMVLGRTIDLRSIITQRMNKIFRENIDFLLERFENGDLCGVVELQQLLDILELTHQSISRFLELDSYSLMLSEMQENLSLVSYSSRISSQIWSEMQTDFLPNFILCNTTQRFVRSAKGTHHSSHRSSASTGKPYFYCGSHTITTSWPSLLPNTTLAAALHPTLPPLPHFHHVVVLSTPSAHSEAKLAAARVQEKAAQHGKEDGAATKDRADLVAKAVSTAKATADARASVLDLTMAYQGLAGLYRDFFGVPHMFAVVKLLGSRSLPAIIRALLDHISSKITGLLPKINALQEALPKSIGLLSFDGGIAEYGLAAISSFGCQKIVHEILTWEAKSEVKTEVLHDLKEIGSALYWMSILDIVLRQIDTTQFMQSAPWLGLVPGNDGQVKHAYSDNTPFTTLLSAASNAVTSSPTCPNPSTFLVMSKQAEAASKSI
;
A
#
# COMPACT_ATOMS: atom_id res chain seq x y z
N MET A 1 32.09 -3.35 -51.51
CA MET A 1 32.53 -4.35 -50.52
C MET A 1 32.70 -5.76 -51.08
N PHE A 2 31.68 -6.42 -51.65
CA PHE A 2 31.78 -7.85 -52.07
C PHE A 2 32.68 -8.18 -53.28
N ARG A 3 33.20 -7.18 -53.99
CA ARG A 3 34.13 -7.40 -55.13
C ARG A 3 35.59 -7.61 -54.71
N THR A 4 35.94 -7.28 -53.47
CA THR A 4 37.33 -7.25 -52.98
C THR A 4 37.55 -8.00 -51.66
N ASN A 5 36.51 -8.22 -50.86
CA ASN A 5 36.57 -8.86 -49.54
C ASN A 5 35.83 -10.21 -49.57
N THR A 6 36.37 -11.22 -48.89
CA THR A 6 35.68 -12.51 -48.75
C THR A 6 34.61 -12.45 -47.65
N VAL A 7 33.75 -13.46 -47.55
CA VAL A 7 32.70 -13.50 -46.50
C VAL A 7 33.36 -13.54 -45.11
N GLU A 8 34.48 -14.23 -45.00
CA GLU A 8 35.27 -14.41 -43.78
C GLU A 8 35.92 -13.08 -43.35
N ASP A 9 36.42 -12.29 -44.31
CA ASP A 9 36.92 -10.93 -44.04
C ASP A 9 35.83 -10.05 -43.41
N ILE A 10 34.58 -10.19 -43.88
CA ILE A 10 33.43 -9.44 -43.34
C ILE A 10 33.07 -9.93 -41.93
N LEU A 11 32.99 -11.24 -41.72
CA LEU A 11 32.70 -11.83 -40.41
C LEU A 11 33.73 -11.41 -39.36
N GLN A 12 35.02 -11.41 -39.71
CA GLN A 12 36.09 -10.97 -38.81
C GLN A 12 35.94 -9.50 -38.40
N VAL A 13 35.60 -8.62 -39.35
CA VAL A 13 35.37 -7.19 -39.05
C VAL A 13 34.15 -7.01 -38.15
N LEU A 14 33.06 -7.75 -38.40
CA LEU A 14 31.88 -7.71 -37.54
C LEU A 14 32.18 -8.19 -36.12
N ILE A 15 32.97 -9.26 -35.95
CA ILE A 15 33.41 -9.72 -34.63
C ILE A 15 34.22 -8.65 -33.91
N VAL A 16 35.16 -8.00 -34.60
CA VAL A 16 35.96 -6.92 -34.00
C VAL A 16 35.07 -5.75 -33.58
N PHE A 17 34.15 -5.32 -34.46
CA PHE A 17 33.19 -4.27 -34.17
C PHE A 17 32.33 -4.59 -32.93
N CYS A 18 31.81 -5.82 -32.83
CA CYS A 18 31.02 -6.25 -31.68
C CYS A 18 31.84 -6.18 -30.38
N VAL A 19 33.08 -6.70 -30.40
CA VAL A 19 33.94 -6.72 -29.20
C VAL A 19 34.37 -5.31 -28.80
N GLU A 20 34.77 -4.46 -29.75
CA GLU A 20 35.16 -3.08 -29.48
C GLU A 20 33.98 -2.26 -28.95
N SER A 21 32.79 -2.41 -29.53
CA SER A 21 31.59 -1.71 -29.07
C SER A 21 31.19 -2.13 -27.65
N LEU A 22 31.23 -3.44 -27.35
CA LEU A 22 30.93 -3.98 -26.01
C LEU A 22 31.94 -3.58 -24.93
N GLU A 23 33.20 -3.34 -25.30
CA GLU A 23 34.24 -2.89 -24.37
C GLU A 23 34.22 -1.37 -24.15
N LEU A 24 33.77 -0.59 -25.13
CA LEU A 24 33.70 0.88 -25.05
C LEU A 24 32.52 1.36 -24.20
N ASP A 25 31.37 0.66 -24.22
CA ASP A 25 30.15 0.79 -23.40
C ASP A 25 29.47 2.19 -23.34
N PHE A 26 30.16 3.28 -23.74
CA PHE A 26 29.70 4.66 -23.57
C PHE A 26 28.62 5.11 -24.57
N ALA A 27 28.53 4.43 -25.72
CA ALA A 27 27.63 4.81 -26.81
C ALA A 27 26.50 3.80 -27.05
N LEU A 28 26.43 2.71 -26.28
CA LEU A 28 25.46 1.65 -26.49
C LEU A 28 24.30 1.77 -25.51
N LEU A 29 23.08 1.71 -26.04
CA LEU A 29 21.91 1.45 -25.22
C LEU A 29 21.73 -0.07 -25.00
N PHE A 30 20.97 -0.46 -23.96
CA PHE A 30 20.78 -1.86 -23.60
C PHE A 30 20.25 -2.74 -24.76
N PRO A 31 19.36 -2.27 -25.67
CA PRO A 31 18.88 -3.12 -26.77
C PRO A 31 20.01 -3.47 -27.74
N GLU A 32 20.91 -2.52 -27.98
CA GLU A 32 22.07 -2.68 -28.86
C GLU A 32 23.08 -3.61 -28.21
N ARG A 33 23.39 -3.38 -26.93
CA ARG A 33 24.27 -4.25 -26.13
C ARG A 33 23.80 -5.71 -26.16
N HIS A 34 22.52 -5.97 -25.85
CA HIS A 34 21.95 -7.32 -25.85
C HIS A 34 21.97 -7.93 -27.26
N THR A 35 21.78 -7.13 -28.32
CA THR A 35 21.86 -7.61 -29.70
C THR A 35 23.28 -8.03 -30.07
N LEU A 36 24.30 -7.23 -29.73
CA LEU A 36 25.70 -7.57 -29.97
C LEU A 36 26.10 -8.84 -29.23
N LEU A 37 25.66 -9.01 -27.97
CA LEU A 37 25.91 -10.21 -27.17
C LEU A 37 25.26 -11.47 -27.77
N ARG A 38 24.07 -11.37 -28.37
CA ARG A 38 23.40 -12.49 -29.06
C ARG A 38 24.08 -12.89 -30.36
N VAL A 39 24.54 -11.91 -31.13
CA VAL A 39 25.11 -12.13 -32.47
C VAL A 39 26.55 -12.64 -32.41
N LEU A 40 27.34 -12.19 -31.43
CA LEU A 40 28.77 -12.50 -31.32
C LEU A 40 29.10 -14.01 -31.29
N PRO A 41 28.43 -14.89 -30.49
CA PRO A 41 28.69 -16.34 -30.51
C PRO A 41 28.47 -16.96 -31.89
N VAL A 42 27.41 -16.54 -32.60
CA VAL A 42 27.07 -17.05 -33.93
C VAL A 42 28.13 -16.64 -34.95
N LEU A 43 28.56 -15.37 -34.92
CA LEU A 43 29.63 -14.89 -35.81
C LEU A 43 30.95 -15.65 -35.60
N VAL A 44 31.32 -15.94 -34.35
CA VAL A 44 32.54 -16.68 -34.03
C VAL A 44 32.50 -18.09 -34.62
N VAL A 45 31.37 -18.79 -34.54
CA VAL A 45 31.22 -20.11 -35.16
C VAL A 45 31.29 -20.03 -36.69
N LEU A 46 30.61 -19.05 -37.30
CA LEU A 46 30.65 -18.88 -38.76
C LEU A 46 32.03 -18.50 -39.30
N ALA A 47 32.80 -17.71 -38.53
CA ALA A 47 34.16 -17.29 -38.90
C ALA A 47 35.23 -18.37 -38.69
N THR A 48 34.87 -19.52 -38.12
CA THR A 48 35.79 -20.63 -37.81
C THR A 48 35.50 -21.85 -38.70
N SER A 49 35.18 -21.60 -39.97
CA SER A 49 34.85 -22.65 -40.93
C SER A 49 36.06 -23.50 -41.37
N SER A 50 37.29 -23.02 -41.15
CA SER A 50 38.56 -23.71 -41.48
C SER A 50 39.67 -23.40 -40.45
N GLU A 51 40.67 -24.29 -40.32
CA GLU A 51 41.83 -24.06 -39.43
C GLU A 51 42.58 -22.76 -39.78
N LYS A 52 42.79 -22.48 -41.08
CA LYS A 52 43.47 -21.25 -41.54
C LYS A 52 42.69 -19.99 -41.15
N GLU A 53 41.37 -20.07 -41.20
CA GLU A 53 40.48 -18.95 -40.86
C GLU A 53 40.45 -18.71 -39.36
N SER A 54 40.43 -19.78 -38.56
CA SER A 54 40.49 -19.65 -37.09
C SER A 54 41.80 -19.01 -36.62
N GLU A 55 42.95 -19.41 -37.17
CA GLU A 55 44.22 -18.74 -36.90
C GLU A 55 44.21 -17.27 -37.32
N SER A 56 43.59 -16.95 -38.46
CA SER A 56 43.50 -15.57 -38.94
C SER A 56 42.60 -14.70 -38.05
N LEU A 57 41.50 -15.25 -37.53
CA LEU A 57 40.62 -14.60 -36.57
C LEU A 57 41.37 -14.34 -35.26
N TYR A 58 42.07 -15.33 -34.71
CA TYR A 58 42.78 -15.15 -33.43
C TYR A 58 44.01 -14.25 -33.48
N LYS A 59 44.57 -14.04 -34.68
CA LYS A 59 45.57 -12.99 -34.91
C LYS A 59 44.94 -11.59 -34.84
N ARG A 60 43.67 -11.42 -35.21
CA ARG A 60 42.95 -10.13 -35.16
C ARG A 60 42.30 -9.87 -33.79
N VAL A 61 41.62 -10.86 -33.22
CA VAL A 61 40.98 -10.78 -31.90
C VAL A 61 41.53 -11.87 -31.00
N LYS A 62 42.21 -11.47 -29.92
CA LYS A 62 42.72 -12.43 -28.94
C LYS A 62 41.56 -13.25 -28.37
N ILE A 63 41.69 -14.58 -28.41
CA ILE A 63 40.68 -15.51 -27.86
C ILE A 63 40.32 -15.20 -26.39
N ASN A 64 41.26 -14.66 -25.61
CA ASN A 64 41.01 -14.27 -24.22
C ASN A 64 40.01 -13.10 -24.10
N ARG A 65 39.95 -12.17 -25.08
CA ARG A 65 38.95 -11.09 -25.08
C ARG A 65 37.55 -11.69 -25.28
N LEU A 66 37.40 -12.60 -26.24
CA LEU A 66 36.14 -13.31 -26.48
C LEU A 66 35.71 -14.13 -25.25
N LEU A 67 36.66 -14.85 -24.63
CA LEU A 67 36.39 -15.60 -23.40
C LEU A 67 35.95 -14.68 -22.25
N ASN A 68 36.53 -13.49 -22.11
CA ASN A 68 36.12 -12.54 -21.07
C ASN A 68 34.69 -12.03 -21.30
N VAL A 69 34.33 -11.68 -22.54
CA VAL A 69 32.96 -11.25 -22.87
C VAL A 69 31.96 -12.36 -22.53
N PHE A 70 32.17 -13.59 -23.00
CA PHE A 70 31.25 -14.70 -22.73
C PHE A 70 31.22 -15.14 -21.26
N LYS A 71 32.28 -14.89 -20.49
CA LYS A 71 32.31 -15.15 -19.04
C LYS A 71 31.61 -14.06 -18.24
N ASN A 72 31.68 -12.81 -18.68
CA ASN A 72 31.01 -11.71 -17.98
C ASN A 72 29.49 -11.81 -18.15
N ASP A 73 29.04 -12.21 -19.34
CA ASP A 73 27.61 -12.30 -19.70
C ASP A 73 27.22 -13.77 -20.05
N PRO A 74 27.20 -14.71 -19.08
CA PRO A 74 26.89 -16.12 -19.34
C PRO A 74 25.43 -16.38 -19.73
N VAL A 75 24.53 -15.47 -19.34
CA VAL A 75 23.09 -15.49 -19.64
C VAL A 75 22.71 -14.15 -20.24
N ILE A 76 22.11 -14.19 -21.44
CA ILE A 76 21.75 -13.01 -22.22
C ILE A 76 20.24 -12.98 -22.44
N PRO A 77 19.58 -11.83 -22.23
CA PRO A 77 18.18 -11.65 -22.60
C PRO A 77 17.95 -11.83 -24.11
N ALA A 78 16.93 -12.60 -24.51
CA ALA A 78 16.62 -12.81 -25.92
C ALA A 78 15.23 -12.33 -26.31
N PHE A 79 14.21 -12.95 -25.75
CA PHE A 79 12.82 -12.53 -25.84
C PHE A 79 12.27 -12.43 -24.41
N PRO A 80 11.13 -11.76 -24.16
CA PRO A 80 10.61 -11.47 -22.82
C PRO A 80 10.76 -12.61 -21.78
N ASP A 81 10.38 -13.81 -22.17
CA ASP A 81 10.37 -15.02 -21.35
C ASP A 81 11.41 -16.07 -21.79
N LEU A 82 12.35 -15.69 -22.66
CA LEU A 82 13.39 -16.55 -23.19
C LEU A 82 14.79 -15.97 -22.99
N HIS A 83 15.69 -16.79 -22.45
CA HIS A 83 17.10 -16.46 -22.29
C HIS A 83 17.96 -17.28 -23.25
N LEU A 84 19.12 -16.74 -23.61
CA LEU A 84 20.15 -17.44 -24.37
C LEU A 84 21.42 -17.54 -23.54
N SER A 85 22.25 -18.54 -23.82
CA SER A 85 23.59 -18.64 -23.26
C SER A 85 24.62 -18.75 -24.38
N PRO A 86 25.65 -17.88 -24.41
CA PRO A 86 26.76 -18.01 -25.36
C PRO A 86 27.36 -19.41 -25.36
N ALA A 87 27.62 -19.97 -24.17
CA ALA A 87 28.20 -21.29 -24.03
C ALA A 87 27.31 -22.39 -24.63
N ALA A 88 25.99 -22.32 -24.41
CA ALA A 88 25.05 -23.27 -24.98
C ALA A 88 24.98 -23.15 -26.52
N ILE A 89 24.92 -21.92 -27.06
CA ILE A 89 24.92 -21.67 -28.50
C ILE A 89 26.18 -22.25 -29.15
N LEU A 90 27.36 -21.99 -28.58
CA LEU A 90 28.63 -22.50 -29.10
C LEU A 90 28.67 -24.03 -29.08
N LYS A 91 28.19 -24.67 -28.00
CA LYS A 91 28.14 -26.13 -27.88
C LYS A 91 27.16 -26.76 -28.87
N GLU A 92 25.96 -26.22 -28.99
CA GLU A 92 24.94 -26.74 -29.91
C GLU A 92 25.40 -26.63 -31.37
N LEU A 93 25.93 -25.47 -31.76
CA LEU A 93 26.44 -25.25 -33.10
C LEU A 93 27.69 -26.08 -33.42
N SER A 94 28.52 -26.43 -32.42
CA SER A 94 29.73 -27.24 -32.64
C SER A 94 29.45 -28.59 -33.30
N SER A 95 28.26 -29.15 -33.10
CA SER A 95 27.84 -30.42 -33.72
C SER A 95 27.68 -30.33 -35.25
N TYR A 96 27.35 -29.14 -35.76
CA TYR A 96 27.16 -28.86 -37.18
C TYR A 96 28.44 -28.36 -37.86
N PHE A 97 29.38 -27.78 -37.10
CA PHE A 97 30.62 -27.19 -37.60
C PHE A 97 31.85 -27.98 -37.10
N GLN A 98 32.22 -29.04 -37.83
CA GLN A 98 33.33 -29.96 -37.47
C GLN A 98 34.65 -29.24 -37.18
N ASN A 99 34.97 -28.16 -37.91
CA ASN A 99 36.22 -27.43 -37.70
C ASN A 99 36.20 -26.59 -36.41
N PHE A 100 35.04 -26.08 -35.99
CA PHE A 100 34.88 -25.40 -34.70
C PHE A 100 34.91 -26.39 -33.52
N SER A 101 34.51 -27.65 -33.71
CA SER A 101 34.55 -28.68 -32.67
C SER A 101 35.95 -28.93 -32.08
N SER A 102 37.01 -28.58 -32.82
CA SER A 102 38.39 -28.65 -32.37
C SER A 102 38.74 -27.61 -31.28
N GLN A 103 37.90 -26.59 -31.07
CA GLN A 103 38.17 -25.47 -30.18
C GLN A 103 37.73 -25.71 -28.73
N THR A 104 38.46 -26.59 -28.08
CA THR A 104 38.25 -26.99 -26.67
C THR A 104 38.19 -25.82 -25.68
N ARG A 105 38.89 -24.70 -25.92
CA ARG A 105 38.89 -23.54 -25.00
C ARG A 105 37.57 -22.80 -24.93
N LEU A 106 36.87 -22.65 -26.06
CA LEU A 106 35.56 -21.99 -26.11
C LEU A 106 34.44 -22.97 -25.70
N LEU A 107 34.59 -24.26 -26.05
CA LEU A 107 33.66 -25.32 -25.65
C LEU A 107 33.76 -25.70 -24.16
N ALA A 108 34.86 -25.33 -23.49
CA ALA A 108 35.03 -25.48 -22.04
C ALA A 108 34.27 -24.41 -21.23
N LEU A 109 33.62 -23.43 -21.86
CA LEU A 109 32.73 -22.51 -21.16
C LEU A 109 31.54 -23.26 -20.56
N GLN A 110 31.25 -22.96 -19.31
CA GLN A 110 30.14 -23.60 -18.59
C GLN A 110 28.82 -22.99 -19.03
N ALA A 111 27.88 -23.87 -19.39
CA ALA A 111 26.49 -23.44 -19.60
C ALA A 111 25.85 -23.07 -18.25
N PRO A 112 24.76 -22.29 -18.22
CA PRO A 112 24.21 -21.77 -16.98
C PRO A 112 23.94 -22.87 -15.96
N HIS A 113 23.37 -24.01 -16.37
CA HIS A 113 23.10 -25.16 -15.49
C HIS A 113 24.35 -25.88 -14.95
N GLU A 114 25.50 -25.75 -15.64
CA GLU A 114 26.77 -26.40 -15.30
C GLU A 114 27.65 -25.56 -14.36
N ILE A 115 27.34 -24.27 -14.18
CA ILE A 115 28.08 -23.38 -13.28
C ILE A 115 27.96 -23.94 -11.85
N GLN A 116 29.08 -24.28 -11.23
CA GLN A 116 29.20 -24.83 -9.87
C GLN A 116 30.35 -24.15 -9.10
N GLY A 117 30.26 -24.08 -7.76
CA GLY A 117 31.35 -23.56 -6.91
C GLY A 117 31.32 -22.05 -6.68
N ARG A 118 32.49 -21.38 -6.69
CA ARG A 118 32.65 -19.93 -6.38
C ARG A 118 31.87 -19.01 -7.33
N GLU A 119 31.86 -19.34 -8.62
CA GLU A 119 31.17 -18.55 -9.65
C GLU A 119 29.66 -18.47 -9.39
N LEU A 120 29.06 -19.50 -8.77
CA LEU A 120 27.65 -19.51 -8.37
C LEU A 120 27.31 -18.49 -7.27
N GLN A 121 28.30 -17.99 -6.52
CA GLN A 121 28.14 -16.94 -5.52
C GLN A 121 28.42 -15.53 -6.09
N GLU A 122 29.19 -15.44 -7.18
CA GLU A 122 29.59 -14.17 -7.79
C GLU A 122 28.57 -13.68 -8.83
N TYR A 123 28.04 -14.55 -9.69
CA TYR A 123 27.06 -14.14 -10.71
C TYR A 123 25.76 -13.57 -10.14
N PRO A 124 25.15 -14.12 -9.07
CA PRO A 124 24.00 -13.47 -8.43
C PRO A 124 24.31 -12.05 -7.93
N ARG A 125 25.56 -11.76 -7.56
CA ARG A 125 25.95 -10.38 -7.18
C ARG A 125 25.93 -9.42 -8.36
N HIS A 126 26.17 -9.93 -9.56
CA HIS A 126 26.14 -9.14 -10.78
C HIS A 126 24.71 -8.93 -11.29
N TYR A 127 23.92 -10.00 -11.38
CA TYR A 127 22.59 -9.99 -11.99
C TYR A 127 21.45 -9.49 -11.08
N LEU A 128 21.53 -9.70 -9.75
CA LEU A 128 20.42 -9.34 -8.86
C LEU A 128 20.43 -7.85 -8.53
N ILE A 129 19.31 -7.18 -8.81
CA ILE A 129 19.06 -5.75 -8.57
C ILE A 129 19.32 -5.38 -7.11
N LEU A 130 19.01 -6.29 -6.17
CA LEU A 130 19.19 -6.08 -4.72
C LEU A 130 20.61 -5.59 -4.37
N ASN A 131 21.64 -6.12 -5.04
CA ASN A 131 23.03 -5.79 -4.74
C ASN A 131 23.45 -4.41 -5.26
N HIS A 132 22.72 -3.85 -6.23
CA HIS A 132 22.99 -2.55 -6.83
C HIS A 132 22.05 -1.46 -6.31
N MET A 133 21.08 -1.80 -5.46
CA MET A 133 20.06 -0.86 -5.03
C MET A 133 20.64 0.37 -4.31
N GLY A 134 21.74 0.19 -3.56
CA GLY A 134 22.42 1.31 -2.91
C GLY A 134 22.96 2.36 -3.89
N THR A 135 23.55 1.92 -5.01
CA THR A 135 24.06 2.83 -6.04
C THR A 135 22.93 3.41 -6.88
N ILE A 136 21.92 2.60 -7.23
CA ILE A 136 20.74 3.03 -7.97
C ILE A 136 20.01 4.18 -7.25
N ARG A 137 19.79 4.06 -5.94
CA ARG A 137 19.14 5.11 -5.14
C ARG A 137 19.95 6.41 -5.14
N ALA A 138 21.28 6.31 -4.96
CA ALA A 138 22.16 7.47 -4.99
C ALA A 138 22.17 8.15 -6.37
N ASP A 139 22.28 7.36 -7.44
CA ASP A 139 22.28 7.85 -8.82
C ASP A 139 20.92 8.50 -9.17
N HIS A 140 19.80 7.92 -8.72
CA HIS A 140 18.46 8.49 -8.90
C HIS A 140 18.33 9.88 -8.25
N ASP A 141 18.72 9.99 -6.97
CA ASP A 141 18.55 11.21 -6.20
C ASP A 141 19.46 12.33 -6.75
N ASP A 142 20.72 12.01 -7.05
CA ASP A 142 21.67 12.95 -7.64
C ASP A 142 21.21 13.43 -9.02
N PHE A 143 20.82 12.51 -9.91
CA PHE A 143 20.31 12.85 -11.24
C PHE A 143 19.05 13.72 -11.15
N SER A 144 18.07 13.35 -10.32
CA SER A 144 16.81 14.08 -10.19
C SER A 144 17.01 15.53 -9.75
N ILE A 145 17.93 15.76 -8.81
CA ILE A 145 18.28 17.11 -8.33
C ILE A 145 19.00 17.90 -9.43
N ARG A 146 20.00 17.30 -10.09
CA ARG A 146 20.75 17.99 -11.17
C ARG A 146 19.87 18.30 -12.37
N PHE A 147 19.00 17.36 -12.77
CA PHE A 147 18.04 17.55 -13.85
C PHE A 147 17.07 18.69 -13.54
N ALA A 148 16.48 18.71 -12.34
CA ALA A 148 15.58 19.79 -11.93
C ALA A 148 16.28 21.16 -11.92
N SER A 149 17.52 21.22 -11.42
CA SER A 149 18.35 22.44 -11.44
C SER A 149 18.65 22.93 -12.85
N ALA A 150 19.05 22.02 -13.76
CA ALA A 150 19.31 22.37 -15.15
C ALA A 150 18.05 22.83 -15.89
N MET A 151 16.89 22.23 -15.59
CA MET A 151 15.61 22.67 -16.12
C MET A 151 15.22 24.07 -15.67
N ASP A 152 15.41 24.42 -14.39
CA ASP A 152 15.17 25.79 -13.91
C ASP A 152 16.08 26.81 -14.62
N GLN A 153 17.35 26.46 -14.85
CA GLN A 153 18.27 27.29 -15.63
C GLN A 153 17.81 27.46 -17.09
N MET A 154 17.31 26.39 -17.73
CA MET A 154 16.79 26.43 -19.09
C MET A 154 15.53 27.31 -19.21
N ILE A 155 14.62 27.22 -18.22
CA ILE A 155 13.41 28.06 -18.17
C ILE A 155 13.79 29.53 -18.01
N ARG A 156 14.77 29.85 -17.15
CA ARG A 156 15.28 31.22 -16.99
C ARG A 156 15.94 31.74 -18.27
N LEU A 157 16.71 30.90 -18.97
CA LEU A 157 17.33 31.25 -20.24
C LEU A 157 16.26 31.70 -21.26
N LYS A 158 15.17 30.96 -21.41
CA LYS A 158 14.07 31.31 -22.34
C LYS A 158 13.36 32.61 -21.99
N SER A 159 13.39 33.02 -20.72
CA SER A 159 12.80 34.28 -20.26
C SER A 159 13.72 35.51 -20.42
N SER A 160 15.01 35.29 -20.74
CA SER A 160 15.98 36.36 -20.96
C SER A 160 16.09 36.66 -22.46
N ASP A 161 15.87 37.91 -22.86
CA ASP A 161 15.97 38.34 -24.26
C ASP A 161 17.40 38.14 -24.81
N GLY A 162 17.60 37.04 -25.54
CA GLY A 162 18.26 37.01 -26.85
C GLY A 162 19.75 37.33 -26.99
N VAL A 163 20.52 37.61 -25.93
CA VAL A 163 21.97 37.79 -26.07
C VAL A 163 22.69 36.45 -25.95
N TYR A 164 23.25 36.00 -27.07
CA TYR A 164 24.07 34.80 -27.19
C TYR A 164 25.40 35.00 -26.42
N ASN A 165 25.40 34.71 -25.13
CA ASN A 165 26.58 34.79 -24.25
C ASN A 165 27.15 33.40 -23.99
N ASP A 166 28.43 33.32 -23.58
CA ASP A 166 29.09 32.06 -23.17
C ASP A 166 28.25 31.29 -22.14
N TRP A 167 27.60 32.02 -21.22
CA TRP A 167 26.65 31.47 -20.25
C TRP A 167 25.49 30.68 -20.89
N SER A 168 24.94 31.16 -22.02
CA SER A 168 23.87 30.44 -22.73
C SER A 168 24.38 29.14 -23.34
N ARG A 169 25.62 29.12 -23.84
CA ARG A 169 26.24 27.94 -24.43
C ARG A 169 26.51 26.89 -23.35
N ASP A 170 27.03 27.33 -22.20
CA ASP A 170 27.32 26.44 -21.06
C ASP A 170 26.05 25.78 -20.52
N ILE A 171 24.93 26.53 -20.41
CA ILE A 171 23.64 25.96 -19.98
C ILE A 171 23.11 24.92 -20.97
N LYS A 172 23.16 25.22 -22.28
CA LYS A 172 22.70 24.28 -23.33
C LYS A 172 23.58 23.03 -23.40
N GLY A 173 24.89 23.19 -23.22
CA GLY A 173 25.84 22.08 -23.13
C GLY A 173 25.59 21.21 -21.90
N ASN A 174 25.43 21.81 -20.72
CA ASN A 174 25.10 21.09 -19.49
C ASN A 174 23.78 20.30 -19.62
N MET A 175 22.76 20.88 -20.26
CA MET A 175 21.51 20.17 -20.53
C MET A 175 21.71 18.97 -21.48
N TYR A 176 22.54 19.12 -22.51
CA TYR A 176 22.89 18.02 -23.41
C TYR A 176 23.56 16.87 -22.64
N ASP A 177 24.54 17.18 -21.79
CA ASP A 177 25.24 16.16 -20.98
C ASP A 177 24.28 15.44 -20.02
N ILE A 178 23.37 16.17 -19.37
CA ILE A 178 22.36 15.59 -18.49
C ILE A 178 21.38 14.70 -19.26
N VAL A 179 20.98 15.05 -20.48
CA VAL A 179 20.11 14.20 -21.31
C VAL A 179 20.81 12.91 -21.72
N VAL A 180 22.08 13.00 -22.14
CA VAL A 180 22.91 11.82 -22.46
C VAL A 180 23.02 10.89 -21.26
N GLU A 181 23.32 11.45 -20.09
CA GLU A 181 23.39 10.71 -18.83
C GLU A 181 22.04 10.05 -18.49
N GLY A 182 20.93 10.78 -18.65
CA GLY A 182 19.58 10.25 -18.40
C GLY A 182 19.26 9.04 -19.27
N PHE A 183 19.61 9.07 -20.56
CA PHE A 183 19.44 7.93 -21.45
C PHE A 183 20.31 6.74 -21.04
N GLN A 184 21.58 6.97 -20.72
CA GLN A 184 22.49 5.91 -20.27
C GLN A 184 22.01 5.29 -18.94
N LEU A 185 21.50 6.11 -18.04
CA LEU A 185 21.02 5.70 -16.72
C LEU A 185 19.73 4.88 -16.82
N LEU A 186 18.73 5.34 -17.59
CA LEU A 186 17.52 4.56 -17.89
C LEU A 186 17.87 3.26 -18.61
N SER A 187 18.77 3.31 -19.60
CA SER A 187 19.24 2.14 -20.33
C SER A 187 19.87 1.09 -19.42
N ARG A 188 20.77 1.49 -18.54
CA ARG A 188 21.44 0.60 -17.58
C ARG A 188 20.45 -0.01 -16.59
N TRP A 189 19.45 0.74 -16.15
CA TRP A 189 18.44 0.25 -15.21
C TRP A 189 17.46 -0.72 -15.85
N THR A 190 16.93 -0.40 -17.03
CA THR A 190 16.04 -1.29 -17.79
C THR A 190 16.77 -2.55 -18.25
N GLY A 191 18.02 -2.42 -18.70
CA GLY A 191 18.90 -3.55 -19.02
C GLY A 191 19.08 -4.51 -17.84
N ARG A 192 19.28 -4.00 -16.62
CA ARG A 192 19.39 -4.83 -15.41
C ARG A 192 18.12 -5.61 -15.08
N ILE A 193 16.94 -5.04 -15.32
CA ILE A 193 15.67 -5.78 -15.13
C ILE A 193 15.62 -6.96 -16.12
N TRP A 194 15.95 -6.73 -17.38
CA TRP A 194 16.05 -7.77 -18.40
C TRP A 194 17.05 -8.87 -18.01
N GLU A 195 18.26 -8.48 -17.58
CA GLU A 195 19.32 -9.39 -17.15
C GLU A 195 18.91 -10.23 -15.94
N GLN A 196 18.27 -9.62 -14.92
CA GLN A 196 17.77 -10.37 -13.76
C GLN A 196 16.71 -11.39 -14.17
N CYS A 197 15.76 -11.01 -15.04
CA CYS A 197 14.73 -11.94 -15.52
C CYS A 197 15.35 -13.11 -16.28
N ALA A 198 16.26 -12.84 -17.21
CA ALA A 198 16.98 -13.88 -17.95
C ALA A 198 17.75 -14.83 -17.02
N TRP A 199 18.41 -14.28 -16.00
CA TRP A 199 19.11 -15.07 -14.98
C TRP A 199 18.15 -15.98 -14.20
N LYS A 200 17.01 -15.44 -13.73
CA LYS A 200 15.98 -16.20 -12.99
C LYS A 200 15.36 -17.30 -13.86
N PHE A 201 15.06 -17.03 -15.13
CA PHE A 201 14.55 -18.03 -16.08
C PHE A 201 15.56 -19.16 -16.35
N SER A 202 16.87 -18.87 -16.32
CA SER A 202 17.90 -19.89 -16.49
C SER A 202 18.05 -20.84 -15.30
N ARG A 203 17.45 -20.50 -14.14
CA ARG A 203 17.58 -21.23 -12.88
C ARG A 203 16.22 -21.40 -12.18
N PRO A 204 15.40 -22.39 -12.63
CA PRO A 204 14.21 -22.79 -11.90
C PRO A 204 14.56 -23.32 -10.50
N ILE A 205 13.68 -23.09 -9.53
CA ILE A 205 13.80 -23.70 -8.19
C ILE A 205 13.62 -25.22 -8.27
N SER A 206 14.49 -25.98 -7.59
CA SER A 206 14.43 -27.44 -7.51
C SER A 206 13.24 -27.94 -6.68
N ASP A 207 12.62 -29.05 -7.12
CA ASP A 207 11.45 -29.69 -6.48
C ASP A 207 11.70 -30.18 -5.04
N SER A 208 12.95 -30.22 -4.56
CA SER A 208 13.30 -30.68 -3.21
C SER A 208 12.91 -29.71 -2.08
N GLN A 209 12.52 -28.47 -2.39
CA GLN A 209 12.15 -27.45 -1.42
C GLN A 209 10.63 -27.24 -1.26
N GLN A 210 9.78 -27.96 -2.00
CA GLN A 210 8.32 -27.80 -1.94
C GLN A 210 7.57 -29.12 -1.68
N ASN A 211 6.58 -29.07 -0.79
CA ASN A 211 5.67 -30.17 -0.49
C ASN A 211 4.75 -30.45 -1.69
N SER A 212 4.90 -31.62 -2.33
CA SER A 212 3.88 -32.42 -3.03
C SER A 212 2.71 -31.73 -3.76
N MET A 213 2.88 -30.55 -4.39
CA MET A 213 1.90 -29.97 -5.31
C MET A 213 2.45 -29.95 -6.72
N THR A 214 1.58 -30.30 -7.69
CA THR A 214 1.87 -30.17 -9.12
C THR A 214 1.96 -28.69 -9.47
N CYS A 215 3.19 -28.20 -9.65
CA CYS A 215 3.51 -26.81 -9.95
C CYS A 215 3.94 -26.69 -11.42
N PHE A 216 3.44 -25.68 -12.14
CA PHE A 216 3.85 -25.42 -13.54
C PHE A 216 5.32 -24.98 -13.59
N ASP A 217 6.03 -25.30 -14.68
CA ASP A 217 7.45 -24.92 -14.81
C ASP A 217 7.64 -23.40 -14.78
N TYR A 218 6.67 -22.64 -15.29
CA TYR A 218 6.67 -21.17 -15.22
C TYR A 218 6.61 -20.63 -13.77
N GLU A 219 5.85 -21.29 -12.89
CA GLU A 219 5.76 -20.89 -11.47
C GLU A 219 7.11 -21.03 -10.75
N LYS A 220 7.91 -22.04 -11.13
CA LYS A 220 9.24 -22.29 -10.54
C LYS A 220 10.27 -21.24 -10.90
N VAL A 221 10.11 -20.58 -12.06
CA VAL A 221 11.03 -19.53 -12.53
C VAL A 221 10.56 -18.12 -12.19
N VAL A 222 9.26 -17.92 -11.95
CA VAL A 222 8.68 -16.62 -11.58
C VAL A 222 8.15 -16.62 -10.15
N ARG A 223 6.95 -17.20 -9.92
CA ARG A 223 6.23 -17.07 -8.65
C ARG A 223 7.08 -17.37 -7.41
N TYR A 224 7.82 -18.47 -7.46
CA TYR A 224 8.62 -18.94 -6.32
C TYR A 224 10.07 -18.44 -6.34
N ASN A 225 10.54 -17.90 -7.47
CA ASN A 225 11.95 -17.56 -7.65
C ASN A 225 12.33 -16.14 -7.21
N TYR A 226 11.35 -15.32 -6.82
CA TYR A 226 11.55 -13.95 -6.35
C TYR A 226 11.26 -13.85 -4.85
N THR A 227 12.26 -13.51 -4.05
CA THR A 227 12.09 -13.25 -2.61
C THR A 227 11.35 -11.93 -2.37
N ALA A 228 10.86 -11.72 -1.14
CA ALA A 228 10.21 -10.46 -0.75
C ALA A 228 11.13 -9.24 -0.98
N GLU A 229 12.41 -9.35 -0.63
CA GLU A 229 13.39 -8.28 -0.81
C GLU A 229 13.68 -8.02 -2.30
N GLU A 230 13.72 -9.06 -3.12
CA GLU A 230 13.89 -8.93 -4.58
C GLU A 230 12.67 -8.28 -5.23
N ARG A 231 11.44 -8.62 -4.81
CA ARG A 231 10.20 -7.98 -5.29
C ARG A 231 10.17 -6.51 -4.91
N ARG A 232 10.55 -6.17 -3.67
CA ARG A 232 10.71 -4.78 -3.23
C ARG A 232 11.73 -4.03 -4.08
N ALA A 233 12.91 -4.61 -4.29
CA ALA A 233 13.96 -3.99 -5.08
C ALA A 233 13.53 -3.78 -6.55
N LEU A 234 12.83 -4.74 -7.14
CA LEU A 234 12.27 -4.62 -8.49
C LEU A 234 11.22 -3.50 -8.56
N LEU A 235 10.30 -3.43 -7.59
CA LEU A 235 9.28 -2.39 -7.52
C LEU A 235 9.89 -0.98 -7.40
N GLU A 236 10.89 -0.80 -6.53
CA GLU A 236 11.60 0.47 -6.37
C GLU A 236 12.29 0.89 -7.68
N LEU A 237 12.99 -0.04 -8.35
CA LEU A 237 13.66 0.24 -9.62
C LEU A 237 12.67 0.62 -10.73
N ILE A 238 11.54 -0.08 -10.84
CA ILE A 238 10.46 0.28 -11.78
C ILE A 238 9.99 1.71 -11.49
N GLY A 239 9.75 2.05 -10.22
CA GLY A 239 9.38 3.40 -9.82
C GLY A 239 10.39 4.46 -10.25
N TYR A 240 11.69 4.20 -10.09
CA TYR A 240 12.76 5.13 -10.52
C TYR A 240 12.84 5.29 -12.04
N ILE A 241 12.71 4.20 -12.81
CA ILE A 241 12.69 4.25 -14.28
C ILE A 241 11.50 5.09 -14.75
N LYS A 242 10.31 4.82 -14.20
CA LYS A 242 9.08 5.55 -14.56
C LYS A 242 9.14 7.02 -14.15
N SER A 243 9.67 7.32 -12.97
CA SER A 243 9.86 8.70 -12.48
C SER A 243 10.78 9.52 -13.38
N ILE A 244 11.99 9.04 -13.64
CA ILE A 244 12.96 9.75 -14.49
C ILE A 244 12.46 9.82 -15.94
N GLY A 245 11.91 8.72 -16.46
CA GLY A 245 11.30 8.68 -17.79
C GLY A 245 10.22 9.75 -17.97
N LEU A 246 9.34 9.88 -16.99
CA LEU A 246 8.29 10.89 -16.97
C LEU A 246 8.87 12.31 -16.89
N MET A 247 9.86 12.56 -16.04
CA MET A 247 10.53 13.87 -15.94
C MET A 247 11.14 14.30 -17.27
N MET A 248 11.83 13.38 -17.96
CA MET A 248 12.45 13.64 -19.26
C MET A 248 11.40 13.86 -20.36
N GLN A 249 10.34 13.03 -20.43
CA GLN A 249 9.26 13.19 -21.41
C GLN A 249 8.55 14.55 -21.32
N HIS A 250 8.32 15.08 -20.11
CA HIS A 250 7.66 16.38 -19.93
C HIS A 250 8.50 17.57 -20.45
N CYS A 251 9.81 17.38 -20.60
CA CYS A 251 10.74 18.45 -20.96
C CYS A 251 11.11 18.47 -22.44
N ASP A 252 10.66 17.50 -23.23
CA ASP A 252 11.01 17.29 -24.65
C ASP A 252 10.97 18.61 -25.48
N THR A 253 9.80 19.25 -25.52
CA THR A 253 9.59 20.50 -26.28
C THR A 253 10.46 21.65 -25.77
N LEU A 254 10.79 21.68 -24.48
CA LEU A 254 11.60 22.75 -23.90
C LEU A 254 13.08 22.61 -24.22
N VAL A 255 13.57 21.37 -24.32
CA VAL A 255 14.99 21.03 -24.42
C VAL A 255 15.43 20.80 -25.87
N SER A 256 14.51 20.43 -26.79
CA SER A 256 14.78 20.16 -28.20
C SER A 256 15.68 21.17 -28.91
N GLU A 257 15.35 22.47 -28.90
CA GLU A 257 16.15 23.53 -29.55
C GLU A 257 17.58 23.60 -29.01
N ALA A 258 17.75 23.46 -27.68
CA ALA A 258 19.05 23.50 -27.03
C ALA A 258 19.90 22.28 -27.43
N LEU A 259 19.29 21.10 -27.51
CA LEU A 259 19.98 19.88 -27.95
C LEU A 259 20.43 19.98 -29.40
N TRP A 260 19.53 20.40 -30.30
CA TRP A 260 19.85 20.54 -31.72
C TRP A 260 20.97 21.55 -31.96
N GLU A 261 20.98 22.65 -31.21
CA GLU A 261 22.04 23.66 -31.28
C GLU A 261 23.39 23.13 -30.80
N THR A 262 23.42 22.37 -29.70
CA THR A 262 24.64 21.73 -29.20
C THR A 262 25.16 20.67 -30.18
N ILE A 263 24.28 19.83 -30.74
CA ILE A 263 24.65 18.83 -31.76
C ILE A 263 25.19 19.52 -33.01
N HIS A 264 24.51 20.57 -33.50
CA HIS A 264 24.98 21.35 -34.63
C HIS A 264 26.38 21.92 -34.36
N MET A 265 26.61 22.47 -33.17
CA MET A 265 27.91 22.98 -32.76
C MET A 265 28.99 21.90 -32.81
N GLU A 266 28.75 20.71 -32.25
CA GLU A 266 29.72 19.61 -32.27
C GLU A 266 30.02 19.12 -33.70
N VAL A 267 29.00 19.03 -34.56
CA VAL A 267 29.17 18.63 -35.97
C VAL A 267 29.98 19.67 -36.74
N GLN A 268 29.67 20.96 -36.57
CA GLN A 268 30.40 22.03 -37.27
C GLN A 268 31.84 22.18 -36.76
N ASP A 269 32.10 22.06 -35.46
CA ASP A 269 33.47 22.04 -34.90
C ASP A 269 34.30 20.91 -35.52
N PHE A 270 33.71 19.71 -35.62
CA PHE A 270 34.40 18.59 -36.24
C PHE A 270 34.67 18.84 -37.73
N VAL A 271 33.64 19.21 -38.49
CA VAL A 271 33.72 19.30 -39.94
C VAL A 271 34.52 20.52 -40.38
N GLN A 272 34.36 21.68 -39.74
CA GLN A 272 35.00 22.94 -40.16
C GLN A 272 36.40 23.12 -39.58
N ASP A 273 36.65 22.74 -38.33
CA ASP A 273 37.94 23.01 -37.66
C ASP A 273 38.82 21.76 -37.55
N LYS A 274 38.31 20.66 -36.97
CA LYS A 274 39.11 19.44 -36.75
C LYS A 274 39.55 18.81 -38.07
N LEU A 275 38.62 18.64 -39.03
CA LEU A 275 38.97 18.12 -40.36
C LEU A 275 39.90 19.06 -41.14
N ASP A 276 39.80 20.39 -40.99
CA ASP A 276 40.72 21.33 -41.64
C ASP A 276 42.15 21.17 -41.10
N THR A 277 42.26 21.04 -39.79
CA THR A 277 43.54 20.78 -39.11
C THR A 277 44.15 19.48 -39.64
N MET A 278 43.38 18.39 -39.67
CA MET A 278 43.84 17.09 -40.20
C MET A 278 44.23 17.17 -41.69
N LEU A 279 43.52 17.96 -42.51
CA LEU A 279 43.84 18.21 -43.91
C LEU A 279 45.20 18.92 -44.07
N ARG A 280 45.47 19.92 -43.23
CA ARG A 280 46.72 20.70 -43.26
C ARG A 280 47.91 19.94 -42.70
N THR A 281 47.69 19.02 -41.75
CA THR A 281 48.74 18.24 -41.09
C THR A 281 48.88 16.85 -41.70
N THR A 282 48.04 15.90 -41.27
CA THR A 282 48.14 14.46 -41.49
C THR A 282 47.89 14.05 -42.93
N PHE A 283 46.95 14.70 -43.60
CA PHE A 283 46.52 14.31 -44.95
C PHE A 283 47.08 15.20 -46.06
N ARG A 284 47.93 16.19 -45.76
CA ARG A 284 48.47 17.16 -46.75
C ARG A 284 49.14 16.50 -47.98
N LYS A 285 49.76 15.33 -47.79
CA LYS A 285 50.49 14.59 -48.85
C LYS A 285 49.71 13.41 -49.44
N LYS A 286 48.49 13.11 -48.97
CA LYS A 286 47.71 11.90 -49.30
C LYS A 286 46.46 12.24 -50.13
N LYS A 287 46.65 12.61 -51.40
CA LYS A 287 45.58 13.17 -52.28
C LYS A 287 44.26 12.40 -52.27
N ASP A 288 44.29 11.07 -52.32
CA ASP A 288 43.07 10.25 -52.36
C ASP A 288 42.28 10.29 -51.04
N LEU A 289 42.99 10.33 -49.90
CA LEU A 289 42.38 10.42 -48.57
C LEU A 289 41.94 11.86 -48.26
N SER A 290 42.69 12.87 -48.73
CA SER A 290 42.27 14.28 -48.66
C SER A 290 40.94 14.52 -49.34
N ARG A 291 40.64 13.79 -50.43
CA ARG A 291 39.34 13.86 -51.11
C ARG A 291 38.21 13.45 -50.18
N ILE A 292 38.36 12.35 -49.43
CA ILE A 292 37.33 11.86 -48.49
C ILE A 292 37.03 12.91 -47.40
N LEU A 293 38.05 13.56 -46.84
CA LEU A 293 37.85 14.64 -45.86
C LEU A 293 37.16 15.85 -46.50
N SER A 294 37.50 16.19 -47.75
CA SER A 294 36.82 17.25 -48.51
C SER A 294 35.36 16.91 -48.79
N ASP A 295 35.05 15.64 -49.07
CA ASP A 295 33.69 15.17 -49.29
C ASP A 295 32.86 15.27 -47.99
N MET A 296 33.44 14.90 -46.84
CA MET A 296 32.81 15.11 -45.51
C MET A 296 32.48 16.59 -45.26
N ARG A 297 33.41 17.49 -45.58
CA ARG A 297 33.21 18.95 -45.48
C ARG A 297 32.12 19.44 -46.42
N THR A 298 32.11 18.97 -47.65
CA THR A 298 31.10 19.39 -48.64
C THR A 298 29.69 18.91 -48.25
N LEU A 299 29.59 17.76 -47.57
CA LEU A 299 28.33 17.13 -47.21
C LEU A 299 27.66 17.76 -45.98
N SER A 300 28.45 18.17 -44.98
CA SER A 300 27.92 18.59 -43.67
C SER A 300 28.34 19.99 -43.19
N ALA A 301 29.30 20.66 -43.83
CA ALA A 301 29.71 21.99 -43.40
C ALA A 301 28.66 23.05 -43.78
N ASP A 302 28.13 23.76 -42.78
CA ASP A 302 27.29 24.94 -42.99
C ASP A 302 28.16 26.21 -42.98
N TRP A 303 28.68 26.58 -44.15
CA TRP A 303 29.46 27.81 -44.33
C TRP A 303 28.65 29.09 -44.11
N MET A 304 27.31 29.01 -44.19
CA MET A 304 26.43 30.15 -43.94
C MET A 304 26.22 30.40 -42.44
N ALA A 305 26.53 29.43 -41.56
CA ALA A 305 26.62 29.66 -40.12
C ALA A 305 27.76 30.61 -39.73
N SER A 306 28.77 30.79 -40.58
CA SER A 306 29.89 31.72 -40.35
C SER A 306 29.56 33.17 -40.73
N THR A 307 28.47 33.42 -41.48
CA THR A 307 28.13 34.75 -42.01
C THR A 307 26.91 35.40 -41.35
N SER A 308 26.15 34.68 -40.51
CA SER A 308 24.81 35.09 -40.07
C SER A 308 24.75 36.24 -39.03
N LYS A 309 25.88 36.74 -38.52
CA LYS A 309 25.95 37.87 -37.59
C LYS A 309 27.11 38.84 -37.83
N ALA A 310 27.68 38.89 -39.03
CA ALA A 310 28.64 39.95 -39.35
C ALA A 310 27.88 41.24 -39.71
N ASP A 311 27.72 42.15 -38.75
CA ASP A 311 27.38 43.54 -39.06
C ASP A 311 28.50 44.12 -39.96
N PRO A 312 28.19 44.67 -41.15
CA PRO A 312 29.23 45.05 -42.12
C PRO A 312 30.13 46.24 -41.75
N GLU A 313 30.00 46.85 -40.56
CA GLU A 313 30.57 48.18 -40.30
C GLU A 313 31.85 48.24 -39.43
N GLN A 314 32.48 47.12 -39.04
CA GLN A 314 33.72 47.18 -38.22
C GLN A 314 34.97 46.50 -38.79
N HIS A 315 34.95 46.05 -40.04
CA HIS A 315 36.16 45.56 -40.72
C HIS A 315 36.72 46.55 -41.75
N SER A 316 37.05 47.75 -41.28
CA SER A 316 38.11 48.54 -41.89
C SER A 316 39.08 48.93 -40.78
N LEU A 317 40.35 48.52 -40.93
CA LEU A 317 41.46 48.66 -39.98
C LEU A 317 41.62 47.44 -39.06
N HIS A 318 42.20 46.35 -39.56
CA HIS A 318 43.35 45.67 -38.97
C HIS A 318 43.68 44.43 -39.82
N GLN A 319 44.81 44.55 -40.53
CA GLN A 319 45.41 43.51 -41.33
C GLN A 319 46.25 42.64 -40.37
N GLU A 320 45.63 41.63 -39.76
CA GLU A 320 46.34 40.65 -38.94
C GLU A 320 46.50 39.32 -39.68
N THR A 321 47.70 38.77 -39.54
CA THR A 321 48.33 37.63 -40.20
C THR A 321 47.45 36.37 -40.26
N GLU A 322 47.37 35.73 -41.43
CA GLU A 322 46.49 34.60 -41.78
C GLU A 322 46.73 33.26 -41.03
N GLU A 323 47.58 33.18 -40.01
CA GLU A 323 48.01 31.87 -39.47
C GLU A 323 47.24 31.35 -38.23
N MET A 324 46.24 32.08 -37.70
CA MET A 324 45.52 31.65 -36.48
C MET A 324 44.02 32.04 -36.39
N ARG A 325 43.30 32.15 -37.52
CA ARG A 325 41.83 32.29 -37.45
C ARG A 325 41.18 30.92 -37.20
N GLN A 326 40.80 30.64 -35.95
CA GLN A 326 39.71 29.69 -35.69
C GLN A 326 38.48 30.19 -36.45
N ASN A 327 37.80 29.33 -37.22
CA ASN A 327 36.60 29.73 -37.94
C ASN A 327 35.48 29.93 -36.91
N THR A 328 35.20 31.18 -36.55
CA THR A 328 34.08 31.48 -35.66
C THR A 328 32.77 31.24 -36.42
N PHE A 329 32.08 30.13 -36.12
CA PHE A 329 30.73 29.85 -36.63
C PHE A 329 29.69 30.01 -35.51
N TYR A 330 28.47 30.40 -35.89
CA TYR A 330 27.36 30.53 -34.94
C TYR A 330 26.49 29.27 -34.97
N PRO A 331 26.34 28.55 -33.83
CA PRO A 331 25.47 27.38 -33.78
C PRO A 331 24.02 27.74 -34.11
N ARG A 332 23.35 26.87 -34.85
CA ARG A 332 21.94 26.99 -35.22
C ARG A 332 21.15 25.88 -34.53
N PRO A 333 19.90 26.13 -34.09
CA PRO A 333 19.03 25.11 -33.51
C PRO A 333 18.46 24.19 -34.60
N VAL A 334 19.33 23.51 -35.35
CA VAL A 334 18.98 22.65 -36.48
C VAL A 334 19.71 21.33 -36.36
N ALA A 335 18.95 20.25 -36.30
CA ALA A 335 19.48 18.90 -36.28
C ALA A 335 20.10 18.49 -37.63
N PRO A 336 21.23 17.76 -37.64
CA PRO A 336 21.69 17.08 -38.85
C PRO A 336 20.70 15.98 -39.25
N THR A 337 20.52 15.77 -40.55
CA THR A 337 19.67 14.69 -41.05
C THR A 337 20.31 13.33 -40.78
N ALA A 338 19.50 12.28 -40.57
CA ALA A 338 20.01 10.91 -40.41
C ALA A 338 20.90 10.47 -41.59
N ALA A 339 20.58 10.91 -42.81
CA ALA A 339 21.41 10.69 -43.99
C ALA A 339 22.79 11.34 -43.87
N GLN A 340 22.89 12.58 -43.35
CA GLN A 340 24.18 13.23 -43.10
C GLN A 340 25.00 12.48 -42.05
N ILE A 341 24.35 12.05 -40.96
CA ILE A 341 25.01 11.26 -39.90
C ILE A 341 25.57 9.96 -40.48
N HIS A 342 24.75 9.16 -41.16
CA HIS A 342 25.20 7.88 -41.74
C HIS A 342 26.24 8.05 -42.84
N CYS A 343 26.15 9.08 -43.68
CA CYS A 343 27.17 9.39 -44.67
C CYS A 343 28.50 9.77 -44.02
N LEU A 344 28.49 10.58 -42.95
CA LEU A 344 29.70 10.89 -42.19
C LEU A 344 30.31 9.64 -41.56
N GLN A 345 29.50 8.78 -40.94
CA GLN A 345 29.97 7.50 -40.40
C GLN A 345 30.61 6.62 -41.48
N PHE A 346 29.96 6.50 -42.64
CA PHE A 346 30.48 5.74 -43.77
C PHE A 346 31.82 6.30 -44.28
N LEU A 347 31.91 7.62 -44.46
CA LEU A 347 33.14 8.27 -44.92
C LEU A 347 34.27 8.13 -43.87
N ILE A 348 33.96 8.14 -42.57
CA ILE A 348 34.97 7.91 -41.51
C ILE A 348 35.46 6.46 -41.59
N CYS A 349 34.56 5.49 -41.75
CA CYS A 349 34.92 4.09 -41.96
C CYS A 349 35.81 3.90 -43.20
N GLU A 350 35.46 4.54 -44.33
CA GLU A 350 36.26 4.52 -45.57
C GLU A 350 37.63 5.18 -45.37
N LEU A 351 37.70 6.30 -44.63
CA LEU A 351 38.95 6.99 -44.33
C LEU A 351 39.92 6.13 -43.52
N VAL A 352 39.43 5.45 -42.49
CA VAL A 352 40.27 4.64 -41.59
C VAL A 352 40.60 3.28 -42.20
N SER A 353 39.65 2.65 -42.89
CA SER A 353 39.83 1.32 -43.48
C SER A 353 40.45 1.35 -44.88
N GLY A 354 40.39 2.48 -45.59
CA GLY A 354 40.87 2.63 -46.97
C GLY A 354 40.19 1.67 -47.97
N GLY A 355 38.93 1.31 -47.70
CA GLY A 355 38.15 0.34 -48.48
C GLY A 355 38.62 -1.12 -48.42
N ASN A 356 39.71 -1.43 -47.69
CA ASN A 356 40.36 -2.73 -47.70
C ASN A 356 40.33 -3.39 -46.30
N LEU A 357 39.31 -4.23 -46.06
CA LEU A 357 39.02 -4.88 -44.77
C LEU A 357 40.05 -5.94 -44.35
N ARG A 358 41.09 -6.18 -45.16
CA ARG A 358 42.11 -7.23 -44.97
C ARG A 358 43.27 -6.85 -44.06
N LYS A 359 43.42 -5.58 -43.68
CA LYS A 359 44.53 -5.13 -42.83
C LYS A 359 44.32 -5.61 -41.39
N ALA A 360 45.37 -6.14 -40.76
CA ALA A 360 45.32 -6.60 -39.36
C ALA A 360 45.09 -5.40 -38.41
N GLY A 361 44.18 -5.54 -37.44
CA GLY A 361 43.74 -4.48 -36.52
C GLY A 361 42.24 -4.23 -36.62
N GLY A 362 41.63 -3.70 -35.55
CA GLY A 362 40.21 -3.33 -35.54
C GLY A 362 39.87 -2.12 -36.38
N LEU A 363 38.61 -1.69 -36.35
CA LEU A 363 38.10 -0.65 -37.25
C LEU A 363 38.87 0.67 -37.05
N PHE A 364 39.29 0.93 -35.81
CA PHE A 364 40.20 2.02 -35.41
C PHE A 364 41.50 1.50 -34.78
N GLY A 365 41.83 0.22 -34.90
CA GLY A 365 42.93 -0.42 -34.16
C GLY A 365 44.30 -0.42 -34.84
N ASN A 366 44.52 0.37 -35.90
CA ASN A 366 45.56 0.04 -36.87
C ASN A 366 46.84 0.92 -36.84
N SER A 367 48.00 0.28 -36.64
CA SER A 367 49.34 0.85 -36.87
C SER A 367 49.71 1.01 -38.36
N GLY A 368 48.84 0.56 -39.28
CA GLY A 368 49.05 0.55 -40.74
C GLY A 368 48.21 1.55 -41.57
N SER A 369 47.41 2.42 -40.95
CA SER A 369 46.63 3.48 -41.63
C SER A 369 47.51 4.69 -42.01
N GLY A 370 48.65 4.85 -41.34
CA GLY A 370 49.50 6.04 -41.45
C GLY A 370 48.79 7.31 -41.01
N ILE A 371 47.77 7.18 -40.14
CA ILE A 371 47.09 8.26 -39.43
C ILE A 371 47.69 8.28 -38.01
N PRO A 372 48.06 9.44 -37.45
CA PRO A 372 48.49 9.56 -36.06
C PRO A 372 47.42 9.04 -35.10
N VAL A 373 47.87 8.46 -33.97
CA VAL A 373 46.98 7.87 -32.96
C VAL A 373 45.99 8.90 -32.39
N GLU A 374 46.40 10.16 -32.26
CA GLU A 374 45.56 11.25 -31.76
C GLU A 374 44.38 11.54 -32.71
N ASP A 375 44.66 11.73 -33.99
CA ASP A 375 43.63 11.96 -35.02
C ASP A 375 42.70 10.75 -35.14
N LEU A 376 43.26 9.53 -35.05
CA LEU A 376 42.49 8.29 -35.09
C LEU A 376 41.49 8.21 -33.93
N LYS A 377 41.92 8.59 -32.72
CA LYS A 377 41.06 8.64 -31.53
C LYS A 377 39.97 9.70 -31.66
N GLN A 378 40.27 10.85 -32.29
CA GLN A 378 39.25 11.87 -32.57
C GLN A 378 38.20 11.37 -33.56
N LEU A 379 38.62 10.68 -34.63
CA LEU A 379 37.71 10.05 -35.60
C LEU A 379 36.85 8.97 -34.94
N GLU A 380 37.44 8.13 -34.10
CA GLU A 380 36.74 7.07 -33.35
C GLU A 380 35.71 7.66 -32.39
N THR A 381 36.10 8.65 -31.58
CA THR A 381 35.19 9.30 -30.62
C THR A 381 34.01 9.95 -31.33
N PHE A 382 34.27 10.66 -32.43
CA PHE A 382 33.19 11.29 -33.21
C PHE A 382 32.29 10.26 -33.90
N PHE A 383 32.85 9.15 -34.39
CA PHE A 383 32.08 8.06 -35.02
C PHE A 383 31.00 7.50 -34.08
N TYR A 384 31.34 7.24 -32.82
CA TYR A 384 30.39 6.75 -31.82
C TYR A 384 29.44 7.84 -31.33
N LYS A 385 29.89 9.09 -31.21
CA LYS A 385 29.01 10.24 -30.93
C LYS A 385 27.93 10.40 -32.00
N LEU A 386 28.28 10.25 -33.28
CA LEU A 386 27.33 10.29 -34.39
C LEU A 386 26.20 9.25 -34.25
N SER A 387 26.51 8.04 -33.78
CA SER A 387 25.48 7.03 -33.47
C SER A 387 24.56 7.52 -32.37
N PHE A 388 25.12 8.04 -31.28
CA PHE A 388 24.33 8.47 -30.12
C PHE A 388 23.45 9.69 -30.42
N PHE A 389 23.87 10.57 -31.33
CA PHE A 389 23.02 11.68 -31.78
C PHE A 389 21.67 11.21 -32.31
N LEU A 390 21.61 10.05 -33.00
CA LEU A 390 20.33 9.52 -33.49
C LEU A 390 19.34 9.27 -32.35
N HIS A 391 19.79 8.76 -31.22
CA HIS A 391 18.94 8.56 -30.04
C HIS A 391 18.42 9.88 -29.47
N ILE A 392 19.25 10.92 -29.47
CA ILE A 392 18.86 12.26 -29.00
C ILE A 392 17.89 12.93 -29.96
N LEU A 393 18.10 12.76 -31.27
CA LEU A 393 17.19 13.29 -32.29
C LEU A 393 15.82 12.60 -32.24
N ASP A 394 15.80 11.30 -31.97
CA ASP A 394 14.57 10.51 -31.73
C ASP A 394 14.20 10.48 -30.23
N TYR A 395 14.31 11.63 -29.54
CA TYR A 395 14.18 11.77 -28.09
C TYR A 395 13.00 11.00 -27.48
N THR A 396 11.78 11.26 -27.96
CA THR A 396 10.55 10.66 -27.45
C THR A 396 10.53 9.14 -27.65
N ALA A 397 10.99 8.66 -28.81
CA ALA A 397 11.01 7.24 -29.14
C ALA A 397 12.08 6.49 -28.33
N THR A 398 13.25 7.11 -28.14
CA THR A 398 14.31 6.59 -27.28
C THR A 398 13.81 6.46 -25.85
N ILE A 399 13.22 7.49 -25.25
CA ILE A 399 12.69 7.38 -23.87
C ILE A 399 11.58 6.31 -23.80
N GLY A 400 10.67 6.26 -24.77
CA GLY A 400 9.65 5.22 -24.83
C GLY A 400 10.26 3.81 -24.79
N THR A 401 11.32 3.58 -25.57
CA THR A 401 12.03 2.28 -25.58
C THR A 401 12.78 2.01 -24.27
N LEU A 402 13.40 3.04 -23.68
CA LEU A 402 14.16 2.92 -22.43
C LEU A 402 13.28 2.74 -21.19
N THR A 403 12.00 3.09 -21.27
CA THR A 403 11.03 3.01 -20.16
C THR A 403 9.98 1.92 -20.35
N ASP A 404 10.03 1.19 -21.47
CA ASP A 404 9.17 0.03 -21.76
C ASP A 404 9.58 -1.18 -20.90
N LEU A 405 8.73 -1.48 -19.92
CA LEU A 405 8.87 -2.63 -19.03
C LEU A 405 7.74 -3.65 -19.26
N GLY A 406 7.04 -3.56 -20.40
CA GLY A 406 5.92 -4.45 -20.74
C GLY A 406 6.34 -5.90 -20.96
N PHE A 407 7.63 -6.14 -21.19
CA PHE A 407 8.17 -7.50 -21.31
C PHE A 407 7.98 -8.36 -20.06
N LEU A 408 7.74 -7.77 -18.89
CA LEU A 408 7.50 -8.51 -17.64
C LEU A 408 6.17 -9.29 -17.64
N TRP A 409 5.24 -8.99 -18.55
CA TRP A 409 3.96 -9.68 -18.64
C TRP A 409 3.96 -10.87 -19.61
N PHE A 410 4.67 -10.77 -20.73
CA PHE A 410 4.64 -11.79 -21.80
C PHE A 410 5.23 -13.14 -21.34
N ARG A 411 4.57 -14.23 -21.74
CA ARG A 411 4.90 -15.60 -21.30
C ARG A 411 4.57 -16.70 -22.33
N GLU A 412 4.56 -16.35 -23.61
CA GLU A 412 4.18 -17.21 -24.74
C GLU A 412 5.02 -18.49 -24.87
N PHE A 413 6.32 -18.42 -24.60
CA PHE A 413 7.21 -19.59 -24.66
C PHE A 413 6.78 -20.65 -23.65
N TYR A 414 6.44 -20.23 -22.42
CA TYR A 414 6.00 -21.16 -21.37
C TYR A 414 4.58 -21.65 -21.57
N LEU A 415 3.70 -20.84 -22.18
CA LEU A 415 2.35 -21.27 -22.56
C LEU A 415 2.42 -22.40 -23.60
N GLU A 416 3.23 -22.22 -24.64
CA GLU A 416 3.46 -23.23 -25.68
C GLU A 416 4.10 -24.50 -25.10
N SER A 417 5.16 -24.35 -24.28
CA SER A 417 5.85 -25.49 -23.66
C SER A 417 4.94 -26.28 -22.71
N SER A 418 4.07 -25.59 -21.96
CA SER A 418 3.17 -26.21 -20.99
C SER A 418 1.86 -26.71 -21.61
N ARG A 419 1.56 -26.30 -22.86
CA ARG A 419 0.29 -26.55 -23.57
C ARG A 419 -0.93 -26.07 -22.79
N VAL A 420 -0.83 -24.89 -22.19
CA VAL A 420 -1.89 -24.23 -21.43
C VAL A 420 -2.27 -22.93 -22.13
N ILE A 421 -3.56 -22.57 -22.10
CA ILE A 421 -4.06 -21.33 -22.73
C ILE A 421 -3.54 -20.10 -21.99
N GLN A 422 -3.60 -20.10 -20.65
CA GLN A 422 -3.13 -18.98 -19.83
C GLN A 422 -2.75 -19.45 -18.41
N PHE A 423 -1.79 -18.77 -17.78
CA PHE A 423 -1.41 -19.00 -16.39
C PHE A 423 -2.28 -18.18 -15.41
N PRO A 424 -2.42 -18.63 -14.15
CA PRO A 424 -3.07 -17.84 -13.10
C PRO A 424 -2.37 -16.50 -12.84
N ILE A 425 -3.11 -15.50 -12.36
CA ILE A 425 -2.60 -14.14 -12.10
C ILE A 425 -1.49 -14.11 -11.05
N GLU A 426 -1.42 -15.11 -10.16
CA GLU A 426 -0.36 -15.25 -9.15
C GLU A 426 1.02 -15.54 -9.77
N CYS A 427 1.06 -15.85 -11.07
CA CYS A 427 2.28 -16.03 -11.87
C CYS A 427 2.62 -14.78 -12.69
N SER A 428 1.77 -13.76 -12.68
CA SER A 428 1.99 -12.51 -13.40
C SER A 428 2.85 -11.57 -12.58
N LEU A 429 4.02 -11.18 -13.10
CA LEU A 429 4.93 -10.28 -12.40
C LEU A 429 4.26 -8.96 -11.99
N PRO A 430 3.50 -8.26 -12.87
CA PRO A 430 2.74 -7.08 -12.45
C PRO A 430 1.86 -7.32 -11.22
N TRP A 431 1.06 -8.39 -11.21
CA TRP A 431 0.20 -8.70 -10.06
C TRP A 431 0.98 -9.13 -8.82
N MET A 432 2.04 -9.93 -8.97
CA MET A 432 2.90 -10.35 -7.86
C MET A 432 3.53 -9.17 -7.12
N LEU A 433 3.84 -8.08 -7.83
CA LEU A 433 4.34 -6.86 -7.22
C LEU A 433 3.25 -6.11 -6.45
N VAL A 434 2.03 -6.01 -6.99
CA VAL A 434 0.87 -5.43 -6.29
C VAL A 434 0.55 -6.22 -5.02
N ASP A 435 0.47 -7.55 -5.15
CA ASP A 435 0.16 -8.45 -4.04
C ASP A 435 1.23 -8.37 -2.95
N HIS A 436 2.50 -8.26 -3.33
CA HIS A 436 3.59 -8.04 -2.38
C HIS A 436 3.46 -6.72 -1.60
N VAL A 437 3.06 -5.62 -2.26
CA VAL A 437 2.81 -4.33 -1.58
C VAL A 437 1.70 -4.48 -0.54
N ILE A 438 0.61 -5.14 -0.93
CA ILE A 438 -0.56 -5.40 -0.06
C ILE A 438 -0.17 -6.26 1.14
N GLU A 439 0.62 -7.32 0.93
CA GLU A 439 1.05 -8.23 2.00
C GLU A 439 2.15 -7.65 2.91
N SER A 440 2.97 -6.71 2.43
CA SER A 440 4.13 -6.21 3.18
C SER A 440 3.79 -5.28 4.34
N GLU A 441 2.58 -4.69 4.34
CA GLU A 441 2.12 -3.66 5.29
C GLU A 441 3.13 -2.51 5.53
N ASP A 442 4.09 -2.30 4.62
CA ASP A 442 5.07 -1.22 4.72
C ASP A 442 4.45 0.08 4.21
N ALA A 443 4.32 1.06 5.11
CA ALA A 443 3.75 2.37 4.79
C ALA A 443 4.45 3.08 3.62
N GLY A 444 5.76 2.83 3.42
CA GLY A 444 6.50 3.42 2.30
C GLY A 444 6.21 2.76 0.95
N LEU A 445 5.94 1.45 0.92
CA LEU A 445 5.64 0.72 -0.31
C LEU A 445 4.18 0.92 -0.74
N LEU A 446 3.28 1.16 0.21
CA LEU A 446 1.86 1.35 -0.05
C LEU A 446 1.57 2.56 -0.97
N GLU A 447 2.37 3.63 -0.89
CA GLU A 447 2.26 4.78 -1.80
C GLU A 447 2.56 4.40 -3.26
N SER A 448 3.31 3.31 -3.48
CA SER A 448 3.72 2.80 -4.78
C SER A 448 2.81 1.70 -5.34
N ILE A 449 1.66 1.44 -4.72
CA ILE A 449 0.77 0.30 -5.07
C ILE A 449 0.27 0.30 -6.53
N LEU A 450 0.22 1.47 -7.18
CA LEU A 450 -0.22 1.61 -8.56
C LEU A 450 0.91 1.55 -9.59
N ILE A 451 2.18 1.63 -9.17
CA ILE A 451 3.31 1.59 -10.10
C ILE A 451 3.29 0.33 -10.98
N PRO A 452 2.99 -0.88 -10.46
CA PRO A 452 2.92 -2.07 -11.31
C PRO A 452 1.82 -2.04 -12.37
N PHE A 453 0.76 -1.24 -12.19
CA PHE A 453 -0.29 -1.11 -13.22
C PHE A 453 0.21 -0.39 -14.48
N ASP A 454 1.30 0.38 -14.38
CA ASP A 454 1.94 0.97 -15.54
C ASP A 454 2.64 -0.08 -16.42
N LEU A 455 2.98 -1.25 -15.86
CA LEU A 455 3.49 -2.37 -16.65
C LEU A 455 2.43 -2.92 -17.60
N TYR A 456 1.14 -2.88 -17.22
CA TYR A 456 0.06 -3.23 -18.13
C TYR A 456 -0.07 -2.20 -19.26
N ASN A 457 0.14 -0.91 -18.97
CA ASN A 457 0.17 0.13 -20.01
C ASN A 457 1.28 -0.14 -21.04
N ASP A 458 2.49 -0.43 -20.57
CA ASP A 458 3.62 -0.79 -21.42
C ASP A 458 3.33 -2.04 -22.26
N SER A 459 2.85 -3.11 -21.61
CA SER A 459 2.54 -4.38 -22.27
C SER A 459 1.49 -4.20 -23.35
N ALA A 460 0.44 -3.43 -23.07
CA ALA A 460 -0.63 -3.15 -24.01
C ALA A 460 -0.15 -2.30 -25.19
N GLN A 461 0.65 -1.26 -24.92
CA GLN A 461 1.25 -0.45 -25.98
C GLN A 461 2.14 -1.33 -26.86
N HIS A 462 3.00 -2.15 -26.27
CA HIS A 462 3.90 -3.06 -26.99
C HIS A 462 3.12 -4.08 -27.84
N ALA A 463 2.05 -4.67 -27.29
CA ALA A 463 1.18 -5.61 -28.01
C ALA A 463 0.52 -4.96 -29.24
N LEU A 464 0.05 -3.70 -29.12
CA LEU A 464 -0.65 -2.99 -30.18
C LEU A 464 0.30 -2.40 -31.23
N THR A 465 1.39 -1.75 -30.83
CA THR A 465 2.27 -1.03 -31.77
C THR A 465 3.40 -1.87 -32.32
N SER A 466 4.02 -2.71 -31.49
CA SER A 466 5.21 -3.49 -31.84
C SER A 466 4.82 -4.85 -32.40
N LEU A 467 4.06 -5.65 -31.63
CA LEU A 467 3.65 -7.00 -32.03
C LEU A 467 2.46 -6.99 -32.99
N LYS A 468 1.63 -5.94 -32.92
CA LYS A 468 0.40 -5.75 -33.72
C LYS A 468 -0.57 -6.93 -33.57
N GLN A 469 -0.67 -7.49 -32.37
CA GLN A 469 -1.54 -8.62 -32.05
C GLN A 469 -2.68 -8.18 -31.14
N ARG A 470 -3.92 -8.40 -31.60
CA ARG A 470 -5.11 -8.03 -30.83
C ARG A 470 -5.37 -8.96 -29.65
N PHE A 471 -5.19 -10.27 -29.83
CA PHE A 471 -5.50 -11.23 -28.77
C PHE A 471 -4.65 -11.00 -27.51
N LEU A 472 -3.38 -10.61 -27.67
CA LEU A 472 -2.51 -10.23 -26.54
C LEU A 472 -3.08 -9.03 -25.78
N TYR A 473 -3.58 -8.02 -26.49
CA TYR A 473 -4.23 -6.89 -25.84
C TYR A 473 -5.51 -7.30 -25.10
N ASP A 474 -6.34 -8.14 -25.72
CA ASP A 474 -7.58 -8.62 -25.10
C ASP A 474 -7.28 -9.41 -23.79
N GLU A 475 -6.18 -10.18 -23.76
CA GLU A 475 -5.71 -10.88 -22.55
C GLU A 475 -5.14 -9.94 -21.49
N ILE A 476 -4.30 -8.97 -21.89
CA ILE A 476 -3.77 -7.94 -20.98
C ILE A 476 -4.92 -7.14 -20.36
N GLU A 477 -5.92 -6.77 -21.16
CA GLU A 477 -7.10 -6.04 -20.71
C GLU A 477 -7.89 -6.85 -19.69
N ALA A 478 -8.19 -8.12 -19.98
CA ALA A 478 -8.91 -8.99 -19.06
C ALA A 478 -8.17 -9.20 -17.74
N GLU A 479 -6.84 -9.38 -17.78
CA GLU A 479 -6.02 -9.53 -16.58
C GLU A 479 -5.96 -8.24 -15.77
N ALA A 480 -5.75 -7.09 -16.42
CA ALA A 480 -5.70 -5.79 -15.76
C ALA A 480 -7.03 -5.43 -15.10
N ASP A 481 -8.17 -5.71 -15.73
CA ASP A 481 -9.51 -5.46 -15.18
C ASP A 481 -9.74 -6.28 -13.90
N LEU A 482 -9.47 -7.60 -13.96
CA LEU A 482 -9.55 -8.48 -12.80
C LEU A 482 -8.62 -8.03 -11.65
N CYS A 483 -7.36 -7.73 -11.98
CA CYS A 483 -6.39 -7.27 -11.00
C CYS A 483 -6.78 -5.93 -10.37
N PHE A 484 -7.34 -4.99 -11.15
CA PHE A 484 -7.77 -3.70 -10.64
C PHE A 484 -8.97 -3.85 -9.70
N ASP A 485 -9.92 -4.74 -10.02
CA ASP A 485 -11.05 -5.03 -9.15
C ASP A 485 -10.63 -5.67 -7.83
N LEU A 486 -9.70 -6.62 -7.88
CA LEU A 486 -9.09 -7.26 -6.70
C LEU A 486 -8.31 -6.24 -5.86
N LEU A 487 -7.50 -5.39 -6.50
CA LEU A 487 -6.78 -4.31 -5.82
C LEU A 487 -7.78 -3.39 -5.11
N ALA A 488 -8.81 -2.91 -5.81
CA ALA A 488 -9.79 -2.01 -5.22
C ALA A 488 -10.53 -2.67 -4.05
N GLN A 489 -10.76 -3.99 -4.07
CA GLN A 489 -11.35 -4.69 -2.94
C GLN A 489 -10.36 -4.76 -1.76
N LYS A 490 -9.17 -5.34 -1.98
CA LYS A 490 -8.15 -5.51 -0.93
C LYS A 490 -7.74 -4.17 -0.30
N LEU A 491 -7.58 -3.13 -1.11
CA LEU A 491 -7.23 -1.79 -0.63
C LEU A 491 -8.32 -1.20 0.27
N ASN A 492 -9.59 -1.34 -0.08
CA ASN A 492 -10.69 -0.88 0.78
C ASN A 492 -10.75 -1.67 2.10
N GLU A 493 -10.52 -2.98 2.04
CA GLU A 493 -10.46 -3.82 3.24
C GLU A 493 -9.32 -3.38 4.17
N ILE A 494 -8.12 -3.13 3.63
CA ILE A 494 -6.96 -2.64 4.40
C ILE A 494 -7.23 -1.27 5.01
N ILE A 495 -7.73 -0.31 4.21
CA ILE A 495 -8.06 1.05 4.69
C ILE A 495 -9.07 0.97 5.83
N PHE A 496 -10.17 0.23 5.63
CA PHE A 496 -11.21 0.08 6.64
C PHE A 496 -10.67 -0.56 7.92
N THR A 497 -9.91 -1.65 7.78
CA THR A 497 -9.32 -2.40 8.89
C THR A 497 -8.36 -1.54 9.71
N TYR A 498 -7.52 -0.74 9.04
CA TYR A 498 -6.59 0.18 9.68
C TYR A 498 -7.32 1.26 10.48
N TYR A 499 -8.22 2.02 9.86
CA TYR A 499 -8.92 3.12 10.55
C TYR A 499 -9.84 2.60 11.67
N LYS A 500 -10.40 1.40 11.50
CA LYS A 500 -11.22 0.75 12.54
C LYS A 500 -10.38 0.28 13.72
N SER A 501 -9.19 -0.25 13.47
CA SER A 501 -8.22 -0.56 14.53
C SER A 501 -7.75 0.70 15.26
N CYS A 502 -7.48 1.79 14.54
CA CYS A 502 -7.14 3.08 15.16
C CYS A 502 -8.29 3.61 16.03
N ALA A 503 -9.53 3.52 15.57
CA ALA A 503 -10.71 3.92 16.33
C ALA A 503 -10.88 3.08 17.60
N ALA A 504 -10.75 1.75 17.49
CA ALA A 504 -10.81 0.84 18.62
C ALA A 504 -9.67 1.08 19.63
N SER A 505 -8.44 1.31 19.16
CA SER A 505 -7.30 1.66 20.01
C SER A 505 -7.52 3.00 20.75
N THR A 506 -8.10 3.99 20.06
CA THR A 506 -8.38 5.32 20.64
C THR A 506 -9.49 5.30 21.70
N LEU A 507 -10.51 4.45 21.51
CA LEU A 507 -11.64 4.32 22.44
C LEU A 507 -11.35 3.35 23.59
N LEU A 508 -10.23 2.63 23.55
CA LEU A 508 -9.84 1.70 24.61
C LEU A 508 -9.47 2.49 25.88
N ASP A 509 -9.97 2.05 27.04
CA ASP A 509 -9.73 2.76 28.29
C ASP A 509 -8.23 2.75 28.66
N SER A 510 -7.70 3.95 28.92
CA SER A 510 -6.31 4.12 29.33
C SER A 510 -6.01 3.41 30.66
N SER A 511 -7.00 3.30 31.56
CA SER A 511 -6.84 2.58 32.83
C SER A 511 -6.64 1.07 32.62
N PHE A 512 -7.31 0.49 31.62
CA PHE A 512 -7.14 -0.91 31.22
C PHE A 512 -5.76 -1.14 30.61
N THR A 513 -5.30 -0.25 29.71
CA THR A 513 -3.97 -0.38 29.10
C THR A 513 -2.84 -0.29 30.11
N TYR A 514 -2.99 0.54 31.15
CA TYR A 514 -2.02 0.67 32.24
C TYR A 514 -2.01 -0.59 33.13
N ALA A 515 -3.18 -1.17 33.43
CA ALA A 515 -3.28 -2.36 34.26
C ALA A 515 -2.71 -3.62 33.60
N CYS A 516 -2.63 -3.66 32.26
CA CYS A 516 -2.10 -4.80 31.53
C CYS A 516 -0.56 -4.79 31.35
N ASP A 517 0.16 -3.72 31.73
CA ASP A 517 1.62 -3.53 31.50
C ASP A 517 2.09 -3.75 30.04
N ASP A 518 1.15 -3.73 29.07
CA ASP A 518 1.30 -4.20 27.69
C ASP A 518 0.78 -3.16 26.67
N GLY A 519 0.91 -1.86 26.97
CA GLY A 519 0.38 -0.77 26.13
C GLY A 519 0.83 -0.80 24.66
N ASP A 520 2.05 -1.27 24.40
CA ASP A 520 2.60 -1.40 23.03
C ASP A 520 1.85 -2.43 22.17
N LYS A 521 1.11 -3.37 22.77
CA LYS A 521 0.35 -4.41 22.05
C LYS A 521 -0.97 -3.89 21.46
N TYR A 522 -1.50 -2.80 21.98
CA TYR A 522 -2.74 -2.17 21.52
C TYR A 522 -2.49 -0.96 20.62
N PHE A 523 -1.21 -0.65 20.35
CA PHE A 523 -0.79 0.43 19.48
C PHE A 523 -0.84 0.00 18.01
N VAL A 524 -1.57 0.77 17.20
CA VAL A 524 -1.67 0.55 15.75
C VAL A 524 -0.56 1.34 15.05
N LYS A 525 0.30 0.65 14.30
CA LYS A 525 1.36 1.29 13.52
C LYS A 525 0.75 2.22 12.47
N PRO A 526 1.20 3.48 12.35
CA PRO A 526 0.60 4.43 11.42
C PRO A 526 0.91 4.04 9.96
N LEU A 527 -0.15 3.88 9.16
CA LEU A 527 -0.10 3.73 7.71
C LEU A 527 -0.45 5.05 7.02
N ARG A 528 0.10 5.28 5.82
CA ARG A 528 -0.11 6.52 5.04
C ARG A 528 -1.00 6.25 3.83
N PHE A 529 -2.23 6.74 3.87
CA PHE A 529 -3.19 6.67 2.75
C PHE A 529 -3.40 8.03 2.06
N ASP A 530 -2.75 9.09 2.54
CA ASP A 530 -2.97 10.47 2.06
C ASP A 530 -2.70 10.64 0.56
N ALA A 531 -1.65 10.01 0.06
CA ALA A 531 -1.32 10.03 -1.36
C ALA A 531 -2.42 9.33 -2.18
N ILE A 532 -2.86 8.15 -1.73
CA ILE A 532 -3.89 7.33 -2.40
C ILE A 532 -5.22 8.08 -2.48
N PHE A 533 -5.64 8.76 -1.40
CA PHE A 533 -6.89 9.54 -1.40
C PHE A 533 -6.86 10.78 -2.32
N LYS A 534 -5.68 11.21 -2.77
CA LYS A 534 -5.53 12.32 -3.73
C LYS A 534 -5.57 11.84 -5.19
N LEU A 535 -5.52 10.55 -5.46
CA LEU A 535 -5.48 9.99 -6.81
C LEU A 535 -6.87 10.01 -7.45
N ARG A 536 -7.11 11.01 -8.32
CA ARG A 536 -8.37 11.18 -9.09
C ARG A 536 -8.27 10.80 -10.57
N ARG A 537 -7.05 10.69 -11.10
CA ARG A 537 -6.79 10.47 -12.52
C ARG A 537 -5.67 9.47 -12.69
N VAL A 538 -5.99 8.19 -12.49
CA VAL A 538 -5.07 7.08 -12.76
C VAL A 538 -5.27 6.64 -14.19
N MET A 539 -4.20 6.61 -14.99
CA MET A 539 -4.25 6.15 -16.38
C MET A 539 -3.95 4.65 -16.44
N VAL A 540 -4.93 3.85 -16.85
CA VAL A 540 -4.76 2.40 -17.04
C VAL A 540 -5.40 2.00 -18.37
N LEU A 541 -4.61 1.43 -19.27
CA LEU A 541 -5.01 0.99 -20.62
C LEU A 541 -5.75 2.08 -21.42
N GLY A 542 -5.32 3.34 -21.27
CA GLY A 542 -5.93 4.51 -21.92
C GLY A 542 -7.18 5.07 -21.22
N ARG A 543 -7.65 4.43 -20.14
CA ARG A 543 -8.79 4.90 -19.34
C ARG A 543 -8.31 5.81 -18.21
N THR A 544 -9.04 6.89 -17.94
CA THR A 544 -8.86 7.72 -16.75
C THR A 544 -9.76 7.19 -15.63
N ILE A 545 -9.17 6.60 -14.59
CA ILE A 545 -9.88 6.03 -13.44
C ILE A 545 -9.80 6.98 -12.24
N ASP A 546 -10.95 7.30 -11.64
CA ASP A 546 -11.04 8.01 -10.37
C ASP A 546 -11.02 7.03 -9.20
N LEU A 547 -9.81 6.71 -8.71
CA LEU A 547 -9.61 5.78 -7.61
C LEU A 547 -10.29 6.27 -6.32
N ARG A 548 -10.30 7.59 -6.05
CA ARG A 548 -10.98 8.16 -4.88
C ARG A 548 -12.49 7.87 -4.93
N SER A 549 -13.11 8.01 -6.10
CA SER A 549 -14.55 7.70 -6.25
C SER A 549 -14.84 6.22 -6.00
N ILE A 550 -14.02 5.32 -6.56
CA ILE A 550 -14.17 3.86 -6.37
C ILE A 550 -13.99 3.47 -4.90
N ILE A 551 -12.98 4.02 -4.22
CA ILE A 551 -12.76 3.80 -2.79
C ILE A 551 -13.97 4.31 -2.00
N THR A 552 -14.46 5.52 -2.29
CA THR A 552 -15.61 6.11 -1.59
C THR A 552 -16.87 5.25 -1.73
N GLN A 553 -17.19 4.79 -2.95
CA GLN A 553 -18.35 3.95 -3.21
C GLN A 553 -18.27 2.60 -2.48
N ARG A 554 -17.11 1.93 -2.52
CA ARG A 554 -16.90 0.65 -1.83
C ARG A 554 -16.89 0.83 -0.31
N MET A 555 -16.31 1.92 0.20
CA MET A 555 -16.32 2.24 1.62
C MET A 555 -17.75 2.45 2.15
N ASN A 556 -18.60 3.19 1.43
CA ASN A 556 -20.02 3.36 1.75
C ASN A 556 -20.77 2.02 1.83
N LYS A 557 -20.41 1.04 0.99
CA LYS A 557 -20.95 -0.33 1.03
C LYS A 557 -20.44 -1.09 2.26
N ILE A 558 -19.14 -1.05 2.54
CA ILE A 558 -18.53 -1.73 3.70
C ILE A 558 -19.13 -1.23 5.02
N PHE A 559 -19.37 0.09 5.17
CA PHE A 559 -20.02 0.62 6.37
C PHE A 559 -21.44 0.06 6.57
N ARG A 560 -22.25 -0.01 5.51
CA ARG A 560 -23.60 -0.60 5.58
C ARG A 560 -23.56 -2.08 5.91
N GLU A 561 -22.69 -2.84 5.25
CA GLU A 561 -22.47 -4.27 5.56
C GLU A 561 -22.01 -4.48 7.00
N ASN A 562 -21.12 -3.62 7.52
CA ASN A 562 -20.67 -3.74 8.91
C ASN A 562 -21.81 -3.39 9.89
N ILE A 563 -22.62 -2.36 9.63
CA ILE A 563 -23.78 -2.05 10.49
C ILE A 563 -24.77 -3.22 10.50
N ASP A 564 -25.12 -3.76 9.32
CA ASP A 564 -26.05 -4.88 9.21
C ASP A 564 -25.54 -6.12 9.96
N PHE A 565 -24.25 -6.43 9.83
CA PHE A 565 -23.60 -7.51 10.59
C PHE A 565 -23.70 -7.30 12.12
N LEU A 566 -23.47 -6.07 12.60
CA LEU A 566 -23.57 -5.77 14.04
C LEU A 566 -25.01 -5.90 14.55
N LEU A 567 -25.99 -5.50 13.73
CA LEU A 567 -27.42 -5.66 14.05
C LEU A 567 -27.82 -7.15 14.06
N GLU A 568 -27.43 -7.92 13.05
CA GLU A 568 -27.68 -9.37 12.97
C GLU A 568 -27.07 -10.10 14.19
N ARG A 569 -25.87 -9.69 14.63
CA ARG A 569 -25.23 -10.23 15.83
C ARG A 569 -26.06 -9.96 17.09
N PHE A 570 -26.61 -8.75 17.24
CA PHE A 570 -27.47 -8.41 18.38
C PHE A 570 -28.83 -9.13 18.31
N GLU A 571 -29.38 -9.30 17.11
CA GLU A 571 -30.63 -10.06 16.87
C GLU A 571 -30.51 -11.54 17.28
N ASN A 572 -29.30 -12.10 17.24
CA ASN A 572 -29.01 -13.46 17.71
C ASN A 572 -28.54 -13.54 19.18
N GLY A 573 -28.35 -12.39 19.86
CA GLY A 573 -27.83 -12.27 21.22
C GLY A 573 -28.91 -12.22 22.32
N ASP A 574 -28.49 -11.99 23.57
CA ASP A 574 -29.43 -11.56 24.62
C ASP A 574 -29.51 -10.04 24.74
N LEU A 575 -30.51 -9.56 25.47
CA LEU A 575 -30.67 -8.15 25.78
C LEU A 575 -29.45 -7.52 26.47
N CYS A 576 -28.69 -8.31 27.25
CA CYS A 576 -27.45 -7.83 27.89
C CYS A 576 -26.37 -7.43 26.86
N GLY A 577 -26.39 -8.04 25.67
CA GLY A 577 -25.52 -7.70 24.54
C GLY A 577 -25.69 -6.29 23.96
N VAL A 578 -26.68 -5.51 24.42
CA VAL A 578 -26.90 -4.12 23.96
C VAL A 578 -25.70 -3.21 24.23
N VAL A 579 -24.94 -3.47 25.30
CA VAL A 579 -23.72 -2.72 25.64
C VAL A 579 -22.60 -3.04 24.64
N GLU A 580 -22.46 -4.31 24.26
CA GLU A 580 -21.50 -4.75 23.22
C GLU A 580 -21.84 -4.09 21.87
N LEU A 581 -23.12 -4.10 21.48
CA LEU A 581 -23.60 -3.43 20.27
C LEU A 581 -23.28 -1.93 20.27
N GLN A 582 -23.56 -1.24 21.38
CA GLN A 582 -23.27 0.19 21.51
C GLN A 582 -21.77 0.47 21.35
N GLN A 583 -20.91 -0.30 22.02
CA GLN A 583 -19.46 -0.15 21.92
C GLN A 583 -18.95 -0.34 20.48
N LEU A 584 -19.44 -1.38 19.79
CA LEU A 584 -19.04 -1.65 18.40
C LEU A 584 -19.53 -0.58 17.42
N LEU A 585 -20.73 -0.03 17.63
CA LEU A 585 -21.25 1.10 16.84
C LEU A 585 -20.51 2.41 17.14
N ASP A 586 -20.07 2.63 18.39
CA ASP A 586 -19.25 3.80 18.76
C ASP A 586 -17.87 3.74 18.08
N ILE A 587 -17.26 2.55 18.01
CA ILE A 587 -16.03 2.32 17.23
C ILE A 587 -16.27 2.61 15.74
N LEU A 588 -17.39 2.13 15.18
CA LEU A 588 -17.72 2.33 13.78
C LEU A 588 -17.98 3.80 13.45
N GLU A 589 -18.64 4.53 14.35
CA GLU A 589 -18.85 5.98 14.22
C GLU A 589 -17.53 6.74 14.20
N LEU A 590 -16.60 6.44 15.13
CA LEU A 590 -15.28 7.08 15.13
C LEU A 590 -14.45 6.70 13.89
N THR A 591 -14.61 5.48 13.38
CA THR A 591 -14.01 5.03 12.12
C THR A 591 -14.52 5.88 10.95
N HIS A 592 -15.85 6.07 10.86
CA HIS A 592 -16.48 6.92 9.86
C HIS A 592 -15.98 8.36 9.94
N GLN A 593 -15.91 8.94 11.14
CA GLN A 593 -15.40 10.30 11.35
C GLN A 593 -13.94 10.44 10.93
N SER A 594 -13.12 9.42 11.11
CA SER A 594 -11.70 9.43 10.75
C SER A 594 -11.51 9.38 9.23
N ILE A 595 -12.26 8.52 8.53
CA ILE A 595 -12.20 8.37 7.07
C ILE A 595 -12.85 9.56 6.35
N SER A 596 -13.94 10.11 6.91
CA SER A 596 -14.67 11.27 6.35
C SER A 596 -13.84 12.56 6.28
N ARG A 597 -12.67 12.60 6.95
CA ARG A 597 -11.70 13.70 6.79
C ARG A 597 -11.06 13.70 5.40
N PHE A 598 -11.01 12.55 4.73
CA PHE A 598 -10.35 12.36 3.44
C PHE A 598 -11.33 12.06 2.30
N LEU A 599 -12.39 11.30 2.60
CA LEU A 599 -13.41 10.86 1.64
C LEU A 599 -14.76 11.51 1.90
N GLU A 600 -15.55 11.67 0.84
CA GLU A 600 -16.92 12.20 0.93
C GLU A 600 -17.90 11.04 1.11
N LEU A 601 -18.06 10.58 2.35
CA LEU A 601 -18.97 9.49 2.71
C LEU A 601 -20.38 10.00 2.99
N ASP A 602 -21.39 9.12 2.89
CA ASP A 602 -22.74 9.47 3.34
C ASP A 602 -22.73 9.73 4.86
N SER A 603 -23.69 10.48 5.38
CA SER A 603 -23.79 10.72 6.82
C SER A 603 -23.98 9.41 7.59
N TYR A 604 -23.17 9.19 8.64
CA TYR A 604 -23.28 8.00 9.48
C TYR A 604 -24.69 7.81 10.07
N SER A 605 -25.35 8.90 10.47
CA SER A 605 -26.72 8.84 11.01
C SER A 605 -27.74 8.38 9.96
N LEU A 606 -27.54 8.73 8.69
CA LEU A 606 -28.37 8.25 7.58
C LEU A 606 -28.11 6.77 7.31
N MET A 607 -26.84 6.34 7.25
CA MET A 607 -26.49 4.91 7.08
C MET A 607 -27.09 4.05 8.20
N LEU A 608 -26.96 4.50 9.46
CA LEU A 608 -27.52 3.79 10.61
C LEU A 608 -29.04 3.75 10.56
N SER A 609 -29.70 4.86 10.22
CA SER A 609 -31.16 4.92 10.10
C SER A 609 -31.69 4.06 8.95
N GLU A 610 -30.95 3.98 7.85
CA GLU A 610 -31.23 3.09 6.71
C GLU A 610 -31.21 1.63 7.15
N MET A 611 -30.11 1.19 7.77
CA MET A 611 -29.95 -0.20 8.21
C MET A 611 -30.86 -0.59 9.37
N GLN A 612 -31.26 0.37 10.22
CA GLN A 612 -32.28 0.17 11.26
C GLN A 612 -33.72 0.13 10.71
N GLU A 613 -33.93 0.36 9.42
CA GLU A 613 -35.23 0.48 8.74
C GLU A 613 -36.08 1.65 9.27
N ASN A 614 -35.44 2.72 9.75
CA ASN A 614 -36.07 3.85 10.43
C ASN A 614 -36.16 5.12 9.56
N LEU A 615 -36.10 5.00 8.23
CA LEU A 615 -36.15 6.15 7.33
C LEU A 615 -37.56 6.70 7.10
N SER A 616 -38.60 5.85 7.20
CA SER A 616 -39.98 6.28 6.98
C SER A 616 -40.46 7.18 8.10
N LEU A 617 -40.89 8.42 7.79
CA LEU A 617 -41.41 9.40 8.76
C LEU A 617 -42.60 8.90 9.60
N VAL A 618 -43.28 7.84 9.14
CA VAL A 618 -44.49 7.28 9.78
C VAL A 618 -44.15 6.09 10.68
N SER A 619 -42.98 5.46 10.51
CA SER A 619 -42.54 4.38 11.38
C SER A 619 -41.85 4.93 12.63
N TYR A 620 -42.29 4.43 13.79
CA TYR A 620 -41.63 4.60 15.08
C TYR A 620 -40.94 3.30 15.53
N SER A 621 -40.98 2.26 14.67
CA SER A 621 -40.34 0.96 14.90
C SER A 621 -39.03 0.90 14.12
N SER A 622 -37.97 0.49 14.81
CA SER A 622 -36.66 0.14 14.28
C SER A 622 -36.35 -1.33 14.55
N ARG A 623 -35.43 -1.93 13.78
CA ARG A 623 -34.93 -3.30 14.01
C ARG A 623 -34.50 -3.53 15.47
N ILE A 624 -33.71 -2.60 16.03
CA ILE A 624 -33.27 -2.64 17.43
C ILE A 624 -34.48 -2.59 18.38
N SER A 625 -35.47 -1.73 18.14
CA SER A 625 -36.64 -1.62 19.02
C SER A 625 -37.48 -2.89 19.04
N SER A 626 -37.68 -3.51 17.87
CA SER A 626 -38.42 -4.75 17.70
C SER A 626 -37.68 -5.91 18.37
N GLN A 627 -36.35 -5.95 18.23
CA GLN A 627 -35.53 -6.97 18.88
C GLN A 627 -35.52 -6.83 20.41
N ILE A 628 -35.37 -5.61 20.94
CA ILE A 628 -35.46 -5.35 22.38
C ILE A 628 -36.81 -5.80 22.91
N TRP A 629 -37.91 -5.46 22.21
CA TRP A 629 -39.24 -5.88 22.62
C TRP A 629 -39.41 -7.41 22.58
N SER A 630 -38.92 -8.07 21.52
CA SER A 630 -38.93 -9.53 21.40
C SER A 630 -38.21 -10.17 22.58
N GLU A 631 -36.95 -9.81 22.85
CA GLU A 631 -36.18 -10.36 23.97
C GLU A 631 -36.77 -9.98 25.33
N MET A 632 -37.42 -8.83 25.45
CA MET A 632 -38.15 -8.45 26.67
C MET A 632 -39.28 -9.46 26.96
N GLN A 633 -40.05 -9.81 25.93
CA GLN A 633 -41.18 -10.74 26.05
C GLN A 633 -40.75 -12.20 26.21
N THR A 634 -39.70 -12.63 25.49
CA THR A 634 -39.31 -14.06 25.41
C THR A 634 -38.31 -14.48 26.48
N ASP A 635 -37.38 -13.61 26.90
CA ASP A 635 -36.30 -13.95 27.83
C ASP A 635 -36.32 -13.08 29.09
N PHE A 636 -36.31 -11.75 28.96
CA PHE A 636 -36.05 -10.85 30.08
C PHE A 636 -37.13 -10.93 31.17
N LEU A 637 -38.38 -10.61 30.82
CA LEU A 637 -39.50 -10.58 31.75
C LEU A 637 -39.77 -11.94 32.43
N PRO A 638 -39.69 -13.11 31.76
CA PRO A 638 -39.82 -14.39 32.45
C PRO A 638 -38.58 -14.75 33.30
N ASN A 639 -37.36 -14.59 32.79
CA ASN A 639 -36.18 -15.26 33.37
C ASN A 639 -35.33 -14.41 34.33
N PHE A 640 -35.44 -13.08 34.34
CA PHE A 640 -34.59 -12.20 35.18
C PHE A 640 -35.25 -11.81 36.51
N ILE A 641 -34.50 -11.83 37.61
CA ILE A 641 -34.97 -11.45 38.94
C ILE A 641 -34.31 -10.14 39.36
N LEU A 642 -35.12 -9.20 39.88
CA LEU A 642 -34.61 -7.96 40.43
C LEU A 642 -33.99 -8.17 41.81
N CYS A 643 -32.72 -7.77 41.98
CA CYS A 643 -32.08 -7.61 43.27
C CYS A 643 -32.18 -6.15 43.72
N ASN A 644 -33.03 -5.87 44.71
CA ASN A 644 -33.23 -4.50 45.21
C ASN A 644 -31.98 -3.91 45.90
N THR A 645 -31.10 -4.73 46.46
CA THR A 645 -29.87 -4.24 47.11
C THR A 645 -28.86 -3.68 46.10
N THR A 646 -28.72 -4.34 44.94
CA THR A 646 -27.77 -3.93 43.90
C THR A 646 -28.41 -3.11 42.79
N GLN A 647 -29.74 -2.99 42.77
CA GLN A 647 -30.53 -2.35 41.71
C GLN A 647 -30.22 -2.95 40.33
N ARG A 648 -30.03 -4.28 40.28
CA ARG A 648 -29.68 -5.04 39.06
C ARG A 648 -30.61 -6.22 38.88
N PHE A 649 -30.91 -6.54 37.63
CA PHE A 649 -31.56 -7.79 37.24
C PHE A 649 -30.52 -8.87 37.00
N VAL A 650 -30.73 -10.05 37.56
CA VAL A 650 -29.85 -11.22 37.41
C VAL A 650 -30.69 -12.42 36.97
N ARG A 651 -30.14 -13.29 36.11
CA ARG A 651 -30.85 -14.48 35.62
C ARG A 651 -31.19 -15.44 36.78
N SER A 652 -32.41 -15.99 36.77
CA SER A 652 -32.84 -16.99 37.75
C SER A 652 -32.07 -18.30 37.60
N ALA A 653 -31.52 -18.83 38.69
CA ALA A 653 -30.77 -20.09 38.71
C ALA A 653 -31.65 -21.35 38.87
N LYS A 654 -32.95 -21.19 39.17
CA LYS A 654 -33.91 -22.29 39.40
C LYS A 654 -35.23 -21.98 38.69
N GLY A 655 -35.46 -22.62 37.55
CA GLY A 655 -36.71 -22.56 36.76
C GLY A 655 -36.55 -23.35 35.46
N THR A 656 -37.67 -23.80 34.87
CA THR A 656 -37.69 -24.29 33.49
C THR A 656 -37.26 -23.15 32.58
N HIS A 657 -36.01 -23.20 32.09
CA HIS A 657 -35.55 -22.26 31.08
C HIS A 657 -36.50 -22.35 29.90
N HIS A 658 -37.28 -21.30 29.65
CA HIS A 658 -37.90 -21.10 28.34
C HIS A 658 -36.75 -20.76 27.38
N SER A 659 -35.97 -21.76 26.99
CA SER A 659 -34.88 -21.57 26.04
C SER A 659 -35.50 -21.28 24.68
N SER A 660 -35.54 -20.02 24.28
CA SER A 660 -35.72 -19.69 22.88
C SER A 660 -34.53 -20.29 22.11
N HIS A 661 -34.81 -21.09 21.09
CA HIS A 661 -33.77 -21.65 20.23
C HIS A 661 -33.15 -20.49 19.44
N ARG A 662 -32.00 -19.97 19.89
CA ARG A 662 -31.30 -18.90 19.18
C ARG A 662 -30.54 -19.46 18.00
N SER A 663 -30.68 -18.85 16.84
CA SER A 663 -29.81 -19.11 15.69
C SER A 663 -28.38 -18.70 16.04
N SER A 664 -27.40 -19.51 15.65
CA SER A 664 -26.00 -19.09 15.72
C SER A 664 -25.78 -17.93 14.75
N ALA A 665 -25.25 -16.81 15.24
CA ALA A 665 -24.90 -15.68 14.39
C ALA A 665 -23.93 -16.11 13.28
N SER A 666 -24.04 -15.48 12.11
CA SER A 666 -23.12 -15.68 11.00
C SER A 666 -21.67 -15.34 11.43
N THR A 667 -20.70 -16.17 11.03
CA THR A 667 -19.28 -15.85 11.20
C THR A 667 -18.90 -14.76 10.20
N GLY A 668 -19.10 -13.51 10.58
CA GLY A 668 -18.72 -12.34 9.78
C GLY A 668 -17.21 -12.21 9.60
N LYS A 669 -16.80 -11.33 8.68
CA LYS A 669 -15.39 -11.07 8.40
C LYS A 669 -14.67 -10.54 9.66
N PRO A 670 -13.44 -10.97 9.98
CA PRO A 670 -12.76 -10.61 11.23
C PRO A 670 -12.66 -9.10 11.50
N TYR A 671 -12.42 -8.32 10.44
CA TYR A 671 -12.31 -6.86 10.54
C TYR A 671 -13.63 -6.13 10.80
N PHE A 672 -14.79 -6.79 10.73
CA PHE A 672 -16.09 -6.20 11.10
C PHE A 672 -16.25 -5.98 12.62
N TYR A 673 -15.40 -6.61 13.45
CA TYR A 673 -15.39 -6.42 14.90
C TYR A 673 -14.60 -5.17 15.32
N CYS A 674 -13.35 -5.32 15.74
CA CYS A 674 -12.47 -4.22 16.15
C CYS A 674 -11.25 -4.04 15.22
N GLY A 675 -11.34 -4.55 13.98
CA GLY A 675 -10.31 -4.35 12.95
C GLY A 675 -9.13 -5.31 12.96
N SER A 676 -9.18 -6.45 13.66
CA SER A 676 -8.04 -7.38 13.74
C SER A 676 -8.24 -8.64 12.88
N HIS A 677 -7.14 -9.17 12.33
CA HIS A 677 -7.14 -10.15 11.23
C HIS A 677 -7.33 -11.63 11.63
N THR A 678 -7.36 -11.98 12.92
CA THR A 678 -7.39 -13.40 13.33
C THR A 678 -8.79 -14.00 13.45
N ILE A 679 -8.92 -15.21 12.89
CA ILE A 679 -10.12 -16.05 12.91
C ILE A 679 -10.48 -16.38 14.36
N THR A 680 -11.73 -16.13 14.73
CA THR A 680 -12.35 -16.57 15.99
C THR A 680 -12.53 -18.09 15.99
N THR A 681 -11.45 -18.85 16.22
CA THR A 681 -11.58 -20.25 16.62
C THR A 681 -11.79 -20.31 18.14
N SER A 682 -12.94 -20.86 18.52
CA SER A 682 -13.37 -21.20 19.88
C SER A 682 -12.22 -21.63 20.80
N TRP A 683 -11.86 -20.79 21.78
CA TRP A 683 -11.14 -21.23 22.97
C TRP A 683 -12.03 -21.01 24.21
N PRO A 684 -12.25 -22.03 25.07
CA PRO A 684 -13.01 -21.85 26.29
C PRO A 684 -12.17 -21.11 27.33
N SER A 685 -12.71 -19.98 27.81
CA SER A 685 -12.69 -19.57 29.23
C SER A 685 -11.45 -19.95 30.06
N LEU A 686 -10.28 -19.44 29.71
CA LEU A 686 -9.05 -19.61 30.53
C LEU A 686 -8.22 -18.31 30.65
N LEU A 687 -8.89 -17.16 30.69
CA LEU A 687 -8.35 -16.03 31.45
C LEU A 687 -8.91 -16.16 32.87
N PRO A 688 -8.06 -16.19 33.91
CA PRO A 688 -8.55 -16.25 35.28
C PRO A 688 -9.39 -14.99 35.55
N ASN A 689 -10.70 -15.17 35.75
CA ASN A 689 -11.63 -14.12 36.22
C ASN A 689 -11.18 -13.46 37.55
N THR A 690 -10.10 -13.96 38.18
CA THR A 690 -9.62 -13.52 39.48
C THR A 690 -8.67 -12.31 39.43
N THR A 691 -7.96 -12.05 38.33
CA THR A 691 -7.07 -10.87 38.24
C THR A 691 -7.77 -9.62 37.68
N LEU A 692 -8.74 -9.79 36.78
CA LEU A 692 -9.53 -8.67 36.22
C LEU A 692 -10.62 -8.16 37.18
N ALA A 693 -11.22 -9.04 37.98
CA ALA A 693 -12.24 -8.64 38.97
C ALA A 693 -11.66 -7.84 40.15
N ALA A 694 -10.36 -7.98 40.44
CA ALA A 694 -9.71 -7.30 41.55
C ALA A 694 -9.31 -5.84 41.23
N ALA A 695 -9.09 -5.51 39.95
CA ALA A 695 -8.68 -4.16 39.53
C ALA A 695 -9.85 -3.21 39.23
N LEU A 696 -11.06 -3.74 38.99
CA LEU A 696 -12.25 -2.97 38.57
C LEU A 696 -13.47 -3.24 39.46
N HIS A 697 -13.28 -3.30 40.79
CA HIS A 697 -14.40 -3.35 41.72
C HIS A 697 -15.16 -2.00 41.72
N PRO A 698 -16.49 -1.97 41.45
CA PRO A 698 -17.28 -0.75 41.60
C PRO A 698 -17.71 -0.62 43.06
N THR A 699 -16.82 -0.12 43.90
CA THR A 699 -17.18 0.40 45.23
C THR A 699 -16.65 1.82 45.36
N LEU A 700 -17.30 2.75 44.68
CA LEU A 700 -17.24 4.18 44.99
C LEU A 700 -18.66 4.75 44.83
N PRO A 701 -19.13 5.59 45.78
CA PRO A 701 -20.41 6.27 45.66
C PRO A 701 -20.36 7.26 44.47
N PRO A 702 -21.51 7.74 43.97
CA PRO A 702 -21.52 8.66 42.84
C PRO A 702 -20.90 9.98 43.30
N LEU A 703 -19.78 10.37 42.70
CA LEU A 703 -19.25 11.73 42.79
C LEU A 703 -19.04 12.28 41.38
N PRO A 704 -19.45 13.54 41.13
CA PRO A 704 -19.24 14.22 39.86
C PRO A 704 -17.81 14.77 39.78
N HIS A 705 -17.46 15.29 38.59
CA HIS A 705 -16.25 16.06 38.22
C HIS A 705 -15.23 15.33 37.36
N PHE A 706 -15.38 15.52 36.04
CA PHE A 706 -14.23 15.69 35.14
C PHE A 706 -13.61 17.07 35.44
N HIS A 707 -12.37 17.08 35.94
CA HIS A 707 -11.50 18.24 35.84
C HIS A 707 -10.17 17.80 35.22
N HIS A 708 -9.81 18.41 34.09
CA HIS A 708 -8.44 18.48 33.61
C HIS A 708 -7.55 19.06 34.71
N VAL A 709 -6.53 18.31 35.14
CA VAL A 709 -5.40 18.85 35.90
C VAL A 709 -4.10 18.32 35.31
N VAL A 710 -3.23 19.28 34.99
CA VAL A 710 -1.84 19.14 34.54
C VAL A 710 -1.02 18.39 35.59
N VAL A 711 -0.33 17.31 35.19
CA VAL A 711 0.58 16.56 36.06
C VAL A 711 1.98 17.19 36.03
N LEU A 712 2.42 17.71 37.17
CA LEU A 712 3.82 17.98 37.47
C LEU A 712 4.49 16.69 38.00
N SER A 713 5.63 16.38 37.41
CA SER A 713 6.51 15.23 37.64
C SER A 713 7.18 15.19 39.02
N THR A 714 7.34 13.99 39.60
CA THR A 714 8.56 13.58 40.34
C THR A 714 8.81 12.06 40.27
N PRO A 715 10.07 11.58 40.35
CA PRO A 715 10.45 10.20 40.06
C PRO A 715 10.92 9.42 41.30
N SER A 716 10.34 8.23 41.57
CA SER A 716 10.98 7.23 42.43
C SER A 716 10.42 5.82 42.22
N ALA A 717 10.76 5.17 41.10
CA ALA A 717 10.47 3.75 40.89
C ALA A 717 11.47 3.08 39.92
N HIS A 718 12.75 3.49 39.96
CA HIS A 718 13.78 3.01 39.02
C HIS A 718 14.90 2.17 39.66
N SER A 719 14.84 1.87 40.97
CA SER A 719 15.89 1.10 41.65
C SER A 719 15.55 -0.36 41.97
N GLU A 720 14.29 -0.81 41.89
CA GLU A 720 13.94 -2.19 42.25
C GLU A 720 13.89 -3.17 41.07
N ALA A 721 13.62 -2.69 39.84
CA ALA A 721 13.57 -3.55 38.65
C ALA A 721 14.96 -4.02 38.16
N LYS A 722 16.03 -3.25 38.42
CA LYS A 722 17.41 -3.61 38.03
C LYS A 722 18.00 -4.74 38.90
N LEU A 723 17.49 -4.96 40.11
CA LEU A 723 18.00 -6.01 41.01
C LEU A 723 17.43 -7.40 40.72
N ALA A 724 16.25 -7.47 40.10
CA ALA A 724 15.58 -8.73 39.74
C ALA A 724 16.16 -9.35 38.45
N ALA A 725 16.50 -8.53 37.46
CA ALA A 725 17.10 -8.98 36.20
C ALA A 725 18.52 -9.57 36.36
N ALA A 726 19.31 -9.02 37.29
CA ALA A 726 20.68 -9.50 37.57
C ALA A 726 20.71 -10.91 38.21
N ARG A 727 19.68 -11.28 38.99
CA ARG A 727 19.61 -12.59 39.66
C ARG A 727 19.15 -13.75 38.76
N VAL A 728 18.52 -13.44 37.62
CA VAL A 728 18.07 -14.45 36.65
C VAL A 728 19.19 -14.81 35.68
N GLN A 729 20.04 -13.85 35.29
CA GLN A 729 21.22 -14.11 34.45
C GLN A 729 22.28 -14.95 35.16
N GLU A 730 22.42 -14.82 36.47
CA GLU A 730 23.43 -15.58 37.25
C GLU A 730 23.06 -17.07 37.41
N LYS A 731 21.78 -17.42 37.36
CA LYS A 731 21.31 -18.82 37.43
C LYS A 731 21.41 -19.59 36.11
N ALA A 732 21.35 -18.90 34.96
CA ALA A 732 21.46 -19.54 33.65
C ALA A 732 22.92 -19.94 33.31
N ALA A 733 23.91 -19.28 33.91
CA ALA A 733 25.33 -19.54 33.66
C ALA A 733 25.89 -20.80 34.37
N GLN A 734 25.16 -21.37 35.35
CA GLN A 734 25.66 -22.47 36.19
C GLN A 734 25.30 -23.89 35.72
N HIS A 735 24.45 -24.08 34.71
CA HIS A 735 23.92 -25.40 34.33
C HIS A 735 24.36 -25.94 32.95
N GLY A 736 25.39 -25.35 32.31
CA GLY A 736 25.84 -25.76 30.98
C GLY A 736 27.30 -26.20 30.92
N LYS A 737 27.64 -27.35 31.50
CA LYS A 737 28.89 -28.08 31.23
C LYS A 737 28.61 -29.57 31.12
N GLU A 738 28.46 -30.05 29.90
CA GLU A 738 29.11 -31.26 29.34
C GLU A 738 28.54 -31.54 27.93
N ASP A 739 29.44 -31.82 26.99
CA ASP A 739 29.26 -32.18 25.56
C ASP A 739 28.57 -31.16 24.63
N GLY A 740 29.16 -30.61 23.55
CA GLY A 740 30.38 -30.93 22.82
C GLY A 740 30.19 -30.47 21.36
N ALA A 741 30.40 -29.17 21.10
CA ALA A 741 30.55 -28.46 19.82
C ALA A 741 29.50 -28.63 18.68
N ALA A 742 29.07 -29.84 18.31
CA ALA A 742 28.13 -30.08 17.19
C ALA A 742 26.66 -29.81 17.54
N THR A 743 26.31 -29.84 18.82
CA THR A 743 24.99 -29.44 19.33
C THR A 743 24.82 -27.93 19.40
N LYS A 744 25.92 -27.17 19.48
CA LYS A 744 25.88 -25.71 19.61
C LYS A 744 25.54 -25.02 18.29
N ASP A 745 26.14 -25.43 17.17
CA ASP A 745 25.79 -24.88 15.85
C ASP A 745 24.35 -25.22 15.42
N ARG A 746 23.86 -26.41 15.78
CA ARG A 746 22.47 -26.81 15.52
C ARG A 746 21.49 -26.13 16.47
N ALA A 747 21.86 -25.91 17.73
CA ALA A 747 21.09 -25.12 18.69
C ALA A 747 21.11 -23.62 18.34
N ASP A 748 22.18 -23.08 17.76
CA ASP A 748 22.27 -21.70 17.29
C ASP A 748 21.50 -21.52 15.97
N LEU A 749 21.50 -22.50 15.07
CA LEU A 749 20.62 -22.50 13.87
C LEU A 749 19.15 -22.69 14.24
N VAL A 750 18.82 -23.54 15.21
CA VAL A 750 17.45 -23.71 15.72
C VAL A 750 17.06 -22.51 16.57
N ALA A 751 17.94 -21.90 17.35
CA ALA A 751 17.66 -20.69 18.12
C ALA A 751 17.57 -19.46 17.21
N LYS A 752 18.31 -19.41 16.09
CA LYS A 752 18.16 -18.38 15.06
C LYS A 752 16.91 -18.64 14.22
N ALA A 753 16.58 -19.88 13.86
CA ALA A 753 15.32 -20.21 13.19
C ALA A 753 14.11 -20.00 14.12
N VAL A 754 14.22 -20.28 15.42
CA VAL A 754 13.22 -20.01 16.45
C VAL A 754 13.19 -18.54 16.79
N SER A 755 14.31 -17.78 16.77
CA SER A 755 14.29 -16.33 16.97
C SER A 755 13.81 -15.59 15.73
N THR A 756 14.01 -16.14 14.54
CA THR A 756 13.48 -15.58 13.28
C THR A 756 12.02 -15.96 13.13
N ALA A 757 11.64 -17.21 13.46
CA ALA A 757 10.25 -17.65 13.55
C ALA A 757 9.49 -16.94 14.69
N LYS A 758 10.16 -16.66 15.81
CA LYS A 758 9.65 -15.86 16.93
C LYS A 758 9.71 -14.38 16.64
N ALA A 759 10.62 -13.85 15.82
CA ALA A 759 10.56 -12.47 15.36
C ALA A 759 9.48 -12.27 14.29
N THR A 760 9.25 -13.26 13.41
CA THR A 760 8.13 -13.26 12.47
C THR A 760 6.81 -13.60 13.14
N ALA A 761 6.82 -14.42 14.21
CA ALA A 761 5.65 -14.70 15.03
C ALA A 761 5.39 -13.55 16.00
N ASP A 762 6.37 -12.86 16.56
CA ASP A 762 6.22 -11.66 17.40
C ASP A 762 5.87 -10.43 16.54
N ALA A 763 6.30 -10.38 15.27
CA ALA A 763 5.82 -9.39 14.29
C ALA A 763 4.38 -9.68 13.82
N ARG A 764 3.96 -10.96 13.80
CA ARG A 764 2.56 -11.37 13.56
C ARG A 764 1.70 -11.41 14.84
N ALA A 765 2.31 -11.44 16.03
CA ALA A 765 1.67 -11.56 17.34
C ALA A 765 1.75 -10.28 18.17
N SER A 766 2.30 -9.18 17.62
CA SER A 766 2.16 -7.85 18.21
C SER A 766 0.73 -7.31 18.13
N VAL A 767 -0.21 -8.07 17.55
CA VAL A 767 -1.65 -7.80 17.55
C VAL A 767 -2.34 -8.94 18.29
N LEU A 768 -2.18 -8.99 19.62
CA LEU A 768 -3.13 -9.75 20.43
C LEU A 768 -4.44 -8.93 20.44
N ASP A 769 -5.40 -9.42 19.66
CA ASP A 769 -6.68 -8.84 19.22
C ASP A 769 -7.27 -7.74 20.13
N LEU A 770 -7.35 -6.51 19.63
CA LEU A 770 -8.30 -5.48 20.12
C LEU A 770 -9.71 -6.09 20.28
N THR A 771 -10.10 -6.98 19.36
CA THR A 771 -11.34 -7.74 19.43
C THR A 771 -11.47 -8.55 20.72
N MET A 772 -10.41 -9.20 21.20
CA MET A 772 -10.43 -9.95 22.46
C MET A 772 -10.50 -9.03 23.68
N ALA A 773 -9.83 -7.88 23.65
CA ALA A 773 -9.92 -6.88 24.72
C ALA A 773 -11.36 -6.37 24.88
N TYR A 774 -11.99 -5.98 23.77
CA TYR A 774 -13.39 -5.55 23.76
C TYR A 774 -14.37 -6.67 24.12
N GLN A 775 -14.12 -7.93 23.71
CA GLN A 775 -14.91 -9.07 24.16
C GLN A 775 -14.79 -9.31 25.68
N GLY A 776 -13.59 -9.14 26.24
CA GLY A 776 -13.37 -9.21 27.69
C GLY A 776 -14.13 -8.12 28.44
N LEU A 777 -14.09 -6.88 27.96
CA LEU A 777 -14.84 -5.74 28.52
C LEU A 777 -16.36 -5.96 28.41
N ALA A 778 -16.85 -6.41 27.25
CA ALA A 778 -18.26 -6.74 27.06
C ALA A 778 -18.71 -7.90 27.97
N GLY A 779 -17.82 -8.85 28.26
CA GLY A 779 -18.06 -9.96 29.19
C GLY A 779 -18.49 -9.50 30.59
N LEU A 780 -18.00 -8.34 31.06
CA LEU A 780 -18.39 -7.77 32.37
C LEU A 780 -19.88 -7.39 32.46
N TYR A 781 -20.55 -7.22 31.32
CA TYR A 781 -21.94 -6.78 31.23
C TYR A 781 -22.93 -7.90 30.85
N ARG A 782 -22.49 -9.16 30.73
CA ARG A 782 -23.36 -10.28 30.29
C ARG A 782 -24.25 -10.85 31.40
N ASP A 783 -23.75 -10.90 32.63
CA ASP A 783 -24.41 -11.65 33.71
C ASP A 783 -25.53 -10.87 34.43
N PHE A 784 -25.72 -9.59 34.11
CA PHE A 784 -26.76 -8.76 34.71
C PHE A 784 -27.30 -7.73 33.72
N PHE A 785 -28.46 -7.14 34.04
CA PHE A 785 -28.98 -5.96 33.37
C PHE A 785 -29.23 -4.84 34.38
N GLY A 786 -28.83 -3.61 34.06
CA GLY A 786 -29.00 -2.46 34.94
C GLY A 786 -28.82 -1.11 34.22
N VAL A 787 -28.43 -0.08 34.97
CA VAL A 787 -28.25 1.29 34.47
C VAL A 787 -27.36 1.39 33.22
N PRO A 788 -26.17 0.73 33.12
CA PRO A 788 -25.33 0.81 31.92
C PRO A 788 -26.02 0.30 30.66
N HIS A 789 -26.79 -0.80 30.77
CA HIS A 789 -27.57 -1.35 29.66
C HIS A 789 -28.69 -0.39 29.24
N MET A 790 -29.35 0.25 30.21
CA MET A 790 -30.39 1.22 29.90
C MET A 790 -29.84 2.48 29.21
N PHE A 791 -28.64 2.93 29.56
CA PHE A 791 -27.95 4.00 28.80
C PHE A 791 -27.73 3.60 27.34
N ALA A 792 -27.26 2.37 27.10
CA ALA A 792 -27.07 1.85 25.75
C ALA A 792 -28.40 1.78 24.98
N VAL A 793 -29.47 1.29 25.62
CA VAL A 793 -30.83 1.24 25.05
C VAL A 793 -31.32 2.63 24.64
N VAL A 794 -31.22 3.63 25.53
CA VAL A 794 -31.66 4.99 25.23
C VAL A 794 -30.84 5.62 24.10
N LYS A 795 -29.51 5.43 24.11
CA LYS A 795 -28.62 5.95 23.06
C LYS A 795 -28.94 5.37 21.69
N LEU A 796 -29.13 4.05 21.59
CA LEU A 796 -29.35 3.34 20.32
C LEU A 796 -30.76 3.55 19.73
N LEU A 797 -31.79 3.64 20.58
CA LEU A 797 -33.17 3.85 20.15
C LEU A 797 -33.48 5.30 19.79
N GLY A 798 -32.81 6.23 20.48
CA GLY A 798 -33.09 7.66 20.43
C GLY A 798 -34.51 8.01 20.93
N SER A 799 -34.84 9.30 20.88
CA SER A 799 -36.16 9.81 21.28
C SER A 799 -37.32 9.34 20.39
N ARG A 800 -37.00 8.83 19.19
CA ARG A 800 -37.99 8.44 18.18
C ARG A 800 -38.60 7.07 18.42
N SER A 801 -37.78 6.06 18.76
CA SER A 801 -38.23 4.67 18.87
C SER A 801 -38.61 4.28 20.31
N LEU A 802 -38.15 5.07 21.29
CA LEU A 802 -38.42 4.83 22.71
C LEU A 802 -39.92 4.82 23.08
N PRO A 803 -40.78 5.73 22.56
CA PRO A 803 -42.20 5.71 22.87
C PRO A 803 -42.91 4.42 22.44
N ALA A 804 -42.46 3.77 21.37
CA ALA A 804 -43.04 2.52 20.88
C ALA A 804 -42.84 1.38 21.89
N ILE A 805 -41.65 1.30 22.51
CA ILE A 805 -41.35 0.29 23.54
C ILE A 805 -42.13 0.56 24.83
N ILE A 806 -42.24 1.83 25.25
CA ILE A 806 -43.06 2.19 26.42
C ILE A 806 -44.52 1.77 26.20
N ARG A 807 -45.06 2.04 25.00
CA ARG A 807 -46.42 1.62 24.64
C ARG A 807 -46.58 0.10 24.69
N ALA A 808 -45.63 -0.64 24.09
CA ALA A 808 -45.66 -2.10 24.10
C ALA A 808 -45.62 -2.68 25.53
N LEU A 809 -44.79 -2.11 26.42
CA LEU A 809 -44.75 -2.50 27.84
C LEU A 809 -46.09 -2.24 28.55
N LEU A 810 -46.71 -1.09 28.32
CA LEU A 810 -48.02 -0.78 28.92
C LEU A 810 -49.12 -1.72 28.41
N ASP A 811 -49.12 -2.02 27.12
CA ASP A 811 -50.05 -2.97 26.51
C ASP A 811 -49.85 -4.39 27.09
N HIS A 812 -48.61 -4.81 27.30
CA HIS A 812 -48.28 -6.08 27.95
C HIS A 812 -48.72 -6.14 29.42
N ILE A 813 -48.47 -5.08 30.20
CA ILE A 813 -48.96 -4.98 31.59
C ILE A 813 -50.49 -5.06 31.62
N SER A 814 -51.17 -4.34 30.72
CA SER A 814 -52.64 -4.36 30.61
C SER A 814 -53.16 -5.76 30.28
N SER A 815 -52.53 -6.44 29.33
CA SER A 815 -52.86 -7.82 28.95
C SER A 815 -52.67 -8.80 30.12
N LYS A 816 -51.53 -8.71 30.82
CA LYS A 816 -51.22 -9.55 31.98
C LYS A 816 -52.18 -9.31 33.15
N ILE A 817 -52.51 -8.06 33.47
CA ILE A 817 -53.50 -7.73 34.52
C ILE A 817 -54.87 -8.30 34.16
N THR A 818 -55.30 -8.17 32.90
CA THR A 818 -56.58 -8.71 32.42
C THR A 818 -56.60 -10.23 32.49
N GLY A 819 -55.50 -10.90 32.15
CA GLY A 819 -55.34 -12.35 32.26
C GLY A 819 -55.21 -12.85 33.72
N LEU A 820 -54.73 -12.00 34.63
CA LEU A 820 -54.57 -12.31 36.04
C LEU A 820 -55.90 -12.24 36.80
N LEU A 821 -56.81 -11.36 36.39
CA LEU A 821 -58.12 -11.16 37.03
C LEU A 821 -58.92 -12.45 37.26
N PRO A 822 -59.12 -13.36 36.26
CA PRO A 822 -59.82 -14.62 36.50
C PRO A 822 -59.05 -15.55 37.45
N LYS A 823 -57.71 -15.55 37.42
CA LYS A 823 -56.87 -16.35 38.32
C LYS A 823 -56.98 -15.88 39.77
N ILE A 824 -57.01 -14.55 39.99
CA ILE A 824 -57.22 -13.95 41.31
C ILE A 824 -58.64 -14.26 41.81
N ASN A 825 -59.67 -14.15 40.97
CA ASN A 825 -61.04 -14.50 41.37
C ASN A 825 -61.15 -15.97 41.76
N ALA A 826 -60.49 -16.88 41.02
CA ALA A 826 -60.42 -18.29 41.37
C ALA A 826 -59.67 -18.53 42.71
N LEU A 827 -58.58 -17.81 42.97
CA LEU A 827 -57.89 -17.84 44.27
C LEU A 827 -58.78 -17.29 45.39
N GLN A 828 -59.56 -16.24 45.11
CA GLN A 828 -60.51 -15.62 46.05
C GLN A 828 -61.66 -16.56 46.41
N GLU A 829 -62.20 -17.29 45.44
CA GLU A 829 -63.21 -18.33 45.68
C GLU A 829 -62.65 -19.52 46.47
N ALA A 830 -61.36 -19.83 46.30
CA ALA A 830 -60.65 -20.88 47.03
C ALA A 830 -60.20 -20.47 48.45
N LEU A 831 -60.21 -19.17 48.77
CA LEU A 831 -59.83 -18.65 50.08
C LEU A 831 -60.94 -18.92 51.13
N PRO A 832 -60.59 -19.18 52.41
CA PRO A 832 -61.57 -19.32 53.47
C PRO A 832 -62.44 -18.05 53.60
N LYS A 833 -63.77 -18.22 53.72
CA LYS A 833 -64.74 -17.10 53.81
C LYS A 833 -64.51 -16.14 54.99
N SER A 834 -63.77 -16.59 56.01
CA SER A 834 -63.36 -15.76 57.14
C SER A 834 -62.05 -16.31 57.70
N ILE A 835 -61.04 -15.44 57.82
CA ILE A 835 -59.81 -15.73 58.56
C ILE A 835 -59.94 -14.98 59.90
N GLY A 836 -60.12 -15.71 61.00
CA GLY A 836 -60.17 -15.10 62.33
C GLY A 836 -58.79 -14.61 62.75
N LEU A 837 -58.60 -13.30 62.86
CA LEU A 837 -57.44 -12.75 63.55
C LEU A 837 -57.62 -13.01 65.05
N LEU A 838 -56.71 -13.76 65.67
CA LEU A 838 -56.74 -14.01 67.11
C LEU A 838 -56.74 -12.67 67.86
N SER A 839 -57.72 -12.46 68.76
CA SER A 839 -57.69 -11.31 69.66
C SER A 839 -56.54 -11.48 70.65
N PHE A 840 -55.82 -10.40 70.94
CA PHE A 840 -54.66 -10.43 71.83
C PHE A 840 -55.04 -10.76 73.29
N ASP A 841 -56.33 -10.64 73.67
CA ASP A 841 -56.81 -10.72 75.06
C ASP A 841 -57.58 -12.02 75.42
N GLY A 842 -57.38 -13.10 74.67
CA GLY A 842 -57.94 -14.41 75.00
C GLY A 842 -57.20 -15.16 76.11
N GLY A 843 -57.36 -14.75 77.37
CA GLY A 843 -57.27 -15.61 78.57
C GLY A 843 -55.93 -16.30 78.87
N ILE A 844 -55.11 -15.65 79.70
CA ILE A 844 -54.00 -16.26 80.45
C ILE A 844 -54.59 -17.18 81.52
N ALA A 845 -54.80 -18.47 81.23
CA ALA A 845 -55.01 -19.49 82.26
C ALA A 845 -54.65 -20.91 81.76
N GLU A 846 -53.56 -21.43 82.32
CA GLU A 846 -53.31 -22.85 82.62
C GLU A 846 -52.86 -23.86 81.55
N TYR A 847 -52.36 -23.46 80.39
CA TYR A 847 -51.38 -24.26 79.63
C TYR A 847 -50.31 -23.35 79.02
N GLY A 848 -49.03 -23.75 79.16
CA GLY A 848 -47.86 -22.87 79.05
C GLY A 848 -47.72 -22.02 77.78
N LEU A 849 -46.99 -20.91 77.92
CA LEU A 849 -46.69 -19.90 76.89
C LEU A 849 -46.11 -20.46 75.56
N ALA A 850 -45.62 -21.69 75.54
CA ALA A 850 -45.13 -22.39 74.34
C ALA A 850 -46.22 -23.14 73.54
N ALA A 851 -47.39 -23.39 74.14
CA ALA A 851 -48.50 -24.08 73.49
C ALA A 851 -49.44 -23.11 72.75
N ILE A 852 -49.57 -21.86 73.22
CA ILE A 852 -50.47 -20.86 72.62
C ILE A 852 -49.86 -20.21 71.37
N SER A 853 -48.53 -20.06 71.28
CA SER A 853 -47.86 -19.58 70.06
C SER A 853 -47.72 -20.65 68.98
N SER A 854 -47.66 -21.94 69.36
CA SER A 854 -47.52 -23.04 68.40
C SER A 854 -48.87 -23.55 67.89
N PHE A 855 -49.84 -23.93 68.72
CA PHE A 855 -51.01 -24.65 68.21
C PHE A 855 -52.02 -23.81 67.40
N GLY A 856 -52.23 -22.52 67.73
CA GLY A 856 -53.16 -21.65 67.01
C GLY A 856 -52.60 -21.14 65.68
N CYS A 857 -51.36 -20.63 65.70
CA CYS A 857 -50.68 -20.16 64.50
C CYS A 857 -50.27 -21.32 63.59
N GLN A 858 -49.80 -22.46 64.11
CA GLN A 858 -49.37 -23.57 63.27
C GLN A 858 -50.54 -24.28 62.59
N LYS A 859 -51.78 -24.25 63.12
CA LYS A 859 -52.94 -24.82 62.42
C LYS A 859 -53.44 -23.92 61.29
N ILE A 860 -53.49 -22.60 61.50
CA ILE A 860 -53.83 -21.62 60.45
C ILE A 860 -52.72 -21.57 59.39
N VAL A 861 -51.45 -21.55 59.81
CA VAL A 861 -50.29 -21.61 58.91
C VAL A 861 -50.23 -22.98 58.22
N HIS A 862 -50.55 -24.09 58.87
CA HIS A 862 -50.62 -25.41 58.23
C HIS A 862 -51.82 -25.50 57.27
N GLU A 863 -52.97 -24.87 57.53
CA GLU A 863 -54.08 -24.77 56.57
C GLU A 863 -53.70 -23.91 55.35
N ILE A 864 -53.01 -22.78 55.56
CA ILE A 864 -52.44 -21.90 54.53
C ILE A 864 -51.28 -22.57 53.77
N LEU A 865 -50.48 -23.41 54.42
CA LEU A 865 -49.41 -24.21 53.81
C LEU A 865 -49.96 -25.48 53.14
N THR A 866 -51.09 -26.06 53.56
CA THR A 866 -51.72 -27.17 52.83
C THR A 866 -52.44 -26.71 51.56
N TRP A 867 -52.82 -25.42 51.49
CA TRP A 867 -53.20 -24.74 50.25
C TRP A 867 -52.01 -24.62 49.27
N GLU A 868 -50.77 -24.64 49.77
CA GLU A 868 -49.53 -24.51 49.00
C GLU A 868 -49.21 -25.71 48.10
N ALA A 869 -49.74 -26.89 48.41
CA ALA A 869 -49.39 -28.14 47.70
C ALA A 869 -50.28 -28.48 46.50
N LYS A 870 -51.33 -27.69 46.18
CA LYS A 870 -52.40 -28.10 45.24
C LYS A 870 -52.73 -27.13 44.10
N SER A 871 -51.93 -26.09 43.83
CA SER A 871 -52.34 -25.07 42.86
C SER A 871 -51.21 -24.64 41.93
N GLU A 872 -51.21 -25.15 40.69
CA GLU A 872 -50.44 -24.59 39.55
C GLU A 872 -50.79 -23.11 39.32
N VAL A 873 -52.01 -22.69 39.72
CA VAL A 873 -52.49 -21.30 39.63
C VAL A 873 -51.67 -20.35 40.53
N LYS A 874 -51.14 -20.80 41.68
CA LYS A 874 -50.29 -19.97 42.55
C LYS A 874 -48.97 -19.62 41.87
N THR A 875 -48.33 -20.61 41.25
CA THR A 875 -47.06 -20.41 40.52
C THR A 875 -47.24 -19.50 39.32
N GLU A 876 -48.33 -19.65 38.58
CA GLU A 876 -48.66 -18.76 37.46
C GLU A 876 -48.95 -17.32 37.93
N VAL A 877 -49.72 -17.14 39.00
CA VAL A 877 -50.04 -15.82 39.56
C VAL A 877 -48.77 -15.11 40.06
N LEU A 878 -47.86 -15.83 40.71
CA LEU A 878 -46.57 -15.27 41.13
C LEU A 878 -45.67 -14.93 39.94
N HIS A 879 -45.68 -15.74 38.88
CA HIS A 879 -44.95 -15.46 37.64
C HIS A 879 -45.48 -14.21 36.94
N ASP A 880 -46.81 -14.11 36.77
CA ASP A 880 -47.47 -12.95 36.16
C ASP A 880 -47.24 -11.67 36.98
N LEU A 881 -47.32 -11.73 38.32
CA LEU A 881 -47.00 -10.59 39.21
C LEU A 881 -45.52 -10.19 39.11
N LYS A 882 -44.61 -11.17 39.01
CA LYS A 882 -43.18 -10.92 38.84
C LYS A 882 -42.87 -10.26 37.49
N GLU A 883 -43.51 -10.70 36.41
CA GLU A 883 -43.36 -10.08 35.08
C GLU A 883 -43.83 -8.62 35.10
N ILE A 884 -45.01 -8.35 35.68
CA ILE A 884 -45.55 -6.98 35.83
C ILE A 884 -44.58 -6.12 36.65
N GLY A 885 -44.10 -6.64 37.79
CA GLY A 885 -43.13 -5.92 38.64
C GLY A 885 -41.80 -5.64 37.92
N SER A 886 -41.32 -6.59 37.11
CA SER A 886 -40.09 -6.44 36.32
C SER A 886 -40.27 -5.37 35.23
N ALA A 887 -41.41 -5.33 34.54
CA ALA A 887 -41.73 -4.32 33.53
C ALA A 887 -41.83 -2.91 34.14
N LEU A 888 -42.51 -2.78 35.29
CA LEU A 888 -42.61 -1.50 36.02
C LEU A 888 -41.25 -0.98 36.47
N TYR A 889 -40.41 -1.85 37.03
CA TYR A 889 -39.09 -1.46 37.48
C TYR A 889 -38.15 -1.17 36.30
N TRP A 890 -38.25 -1.88 35.18
CA TRP A 890 -37.51 -1.55 33.95
C TRP A 890 -37.84 -0.12 33.48
N MET A 891 -39.11 0.28 33.50
CA MET A 891 -39.52 1.67 33.21
C MET A 891 -38.98 2.67 34.26
N SER A 892 -38.86 2.26 35.53
CA SER A 892 -38.22 3.09 36.56
C SER A 892 -36.73 3.31 36.28
N ILE A 893 -35.98 2.30 35.82
CA ILE A 893 -34.57 2.49 35.40
C ILE A 893 -34.50 3.43 34.20
N LEU A 894 -35.42 3.28 33.24
CA LEU A 894 -35.51 4.17 32.07
C LEU A 894 -35.70 5.63 32.49
N ASP A 895 -36.63 5.92 33.40
CA ASP A 895 -36.86 7.27 33.93
C ASP A 895 -35.62 7.84 34.66
N ILE A 896 -34.93 7.03 35.45
CA ILE A 896 -33.66 7.43 36.10
C ILE A 896 -32.62 7.84 35.05
N VAL A 897 -32.44 7.02 34.01
CA VAL A 897 -31.45 7.27 32.94
C VAL A 897 -31.84 8.49 32.11
N LEU A 898 -33.10 8.65 31.72
CA LEU A 898 -33.57 9.83 30.98
C LEU A 898 -33.32 11.12 31.76
N ARG A 899 -33.67 11.15 33.06
CA ARG A 899 -33.37 12.31 33.91
C ARG A 899 -31.89 12.62 33.98
N GLN A 900 -31.04 11.60 34.05
CA GLN A 900 -29.58 11.78 34.08
C GLN A 900 -29.06 12.34 32.75
N ILE A 901 -29.56 11.85 31.62
CA ILE A 901 -29.22 12.35 30.28
C ILE A 901 -29.66 13.81 30.14
N ASP A 902 -30.93 14.12 30.46
CA ASP A 902 -31.48 15.46 30.37
C ASP A 902 -30.73 16.45 31.26
N THR A 903 -30.39 16.04 32.49
CA THR A 903 -29.59 16.87 33.40
C THR A 903 -28.19 17.13 32.83
N THR A 904 -27.57 16.11 32.23
CA THR A 904 -26.23 16.24 31.63
C THR A 904 -26.25 17.15 30.41
N GLN A 905 -27.22 16.98 29.52
CA GLN A 905 -27.42 17.84 28.35
C GLN A 905 -27.69 19.28 28.79
N PHE A 906 -28.55 19.47 29.79
CA PHE A 906 -28.83 20.79 30.36
C PHE A 906 -27.56 21.46 30.90
N MET A 907 -26.74 20.74 31.68
CA MET A 907 -25.47 21.26 32.20
C MET A 907 -24.49 21.67 31.08
N GLN A 908 -24.46 20.93 29.97
CA GLN A 908 -23.62 21.26 28.81
C GLN A 908 -24.17 22.46 28.02
N SER A 909 -25.50 22.62 27.93
CA SER A 909 -26.13 23.74 27.24
C SER A 909 -26.21 25.02 28.09
N ALA A 910 -26.20 24.91 29.42
CA ALA A 910 -26.42 26.01 30.36
C ALA A 910 -25.50 27.23 30.11
N PRO A 911 -24.17 27.08 29.89
CA PRO A 911 -23.30 28.22 29.58
C PRO A 911 -23.70 28.97 28.31
N TRP A 912 -24.18 28.26 27.28
CA TRP A 912 -24.60 28.84 26.00
C TRP A 912 -25.92 29.60 26.11
N LEU A 913 -26.75 29.21 27.09
CA LEU A 913 -27.99 29.90 27.46
C LEU A 913 -27.74 31.06 28.44
N GLY A 914 -26.50 31.29 28.87
CA GLY A 914 -26.15 32.35 29.81
C GLY A 914 -26.54 32.03 31.25
N LEU A 915 -26.72 30.74 31.56
CA LEU A 915 -27.03 30.23 32.88
C LEU A 915 -25.73 29.90 33.62
N VAL A 916 -25.57 30.48 34.80
CA VAL A 916 -24.37 30.30 35.65
C VAL A 916 -24.81 29.86 37.05
N PRO A 917 -24.08 28.94 37.71
CA PRO A 917 -24.38 28.55 39.08
C PRO A 917 -24.17 29.75 40.03
N GLY A 918 -25.21 30.09 40.79
CA GLY A 918 -25.13 31.07 41.87
C GLY A 918 -24.52 30.49 43.14
N ASN A 919 -24.14 31.37 44.07
CA ASN A 919 -23.48 31.02 45.34
C ASN A 919 -24.23 29.99 46.20
N ASP A 920 -25.56 29.90 46.05
CA ASP A 920 -26.43 28.98 46.80
C ASP A 920 -26.91 27.79 45.94
N GLY A 921 -26.29 27.57 44.77
CA GLY A 921 -26.69 26.52 43.82
C GLY A 921 -27.90 26.87 42.94
N GLN A 922 -28.50 28.06 43.08
CA GLN A 922 -29.56 28.54 42.20
C GLN A 922 -29.01 28.96 40.84
N VAL A 923 -29.74 28.63 39.77
CA VAL A 923 -29.42 29.04 38.40
C VAL A 923 -29.64 30.55 38.26
N LYS A 924 -28.61 31.30 37.87
CA LYS A 924 -28.69 32.74 37.60
C LYS A 924 -28.49 33.01 36.11
N HIS A 925 -29.28 33.94 35.56
CA HIS A 925 -29.02 34.50 34.23
C HIS A 925 -27.92 35.56 34.32
N ALA A 926 -26.84 35.36 33.56
CA ALA A 926 -25.73 36.31 33.47
C ALA A 926 -26.05 37.52 32.56
N TYR A 927 -27.05 37.39 31.68
CA TYR A 927 -27.46 38.43 30.71
C TYR A 927 -28.99 38.59 30.71
N SER A 928 -29.49 39.83 30.60
CA SER A 928 -30.91 40.17 30.82
C SER A 928 -31.85 39.89 29.65
N ASP A 929 -31.38 39.98 28.40
CA ASP A 929 -32.29 40.03 27.24
C ASP A 929 -31.98 39.03 26.12
N ASN A 930 -30.73 38.58 25.97
CA ASN A 930 -30.32 37.61 24.92
C ASN A 930 -29.32 36.59 25.47
N THR A 931 -29.40 35.35 24.97
CA THR A 931 -28.44 34.30 25.33
C THR A 931 -27.08 34.53 24.64
N PRO A 932 -25.94 34.15 25.25
CA PRO A 932 -24.62 34.20 24.63
C PRO A 932 -24.58 33.58 23.22
N PHE A 933 -25.36 32.51 23.00
CA PHE A 933 -25.47 31.86 21.70
C PHE A 933 -26.20 32.72 20.65
N THR A 934 -27.31 33.36 21.02
CA THR A 934 -28.08 34.25 20.11
C THR A 934 -27.35 35.57 19.85
N THR A 935 -26.63 36.12 20.83
CA THR A 935 -25.79 37.32 20.63
C THR A 935 -24.60 37.03 19.71
N LEU A 936 -23.95 35.87 19.84
CA LEU A 936 -22.86 35.45 18.95
C LEU A 936 -23.34 35.30 17.50
N LEU A 937 -24.45 34.59 17.27
CA LEU A 937 -24.95 34.33 15.92
C LEU A 937 -25.56 35.57 15.26
N SER A 938 -26.22 36.44 16.02
CA SER A 938 -26.69 37.73 15.51
C SER A 938 -25.52 38.66 15.17
N ALA A 939 -24.47 38.71 15.99
CA ALA A 939 -23.25 39.46 15.68
C ALA A 939 -22.53 38.92 14.44
N ALA A 940 -22.39 37.59 14.32
CA ALA A 940 -21.81 36.93 13.15
C ALA A 940 -22.66 37.18 11.88
N SER A 941 -23.99 37.09 11.98
CA SER A 941 -24.91 37.39 10.88
C SER A 941 -24.76 38.84 10.43
N ASN A 942 -24.73 39.80 11.37
CA ASN A 942 -24.55 41.22 11.07
C ASN A 942 -23.21 41.50 10.38
N ALA A 943 -22.12 40.91 10.88
CA ALA A 943 -20.79 41.03 10.28
C ALA A 943 -20.73 40.46 8.85
N VAL A 944 -21.33 39.29 8.61
CA VAL A 944 -21.36 38.65 7.28
C VAL A 944 -22.26 39.43 6.30
N THR A 945 -23.43 39.92 6.74
CA THR A 945 -24.31 40.75 5.90
C THR A 945 -23.68 42.10 5.52
N SER A 946 -22.73 42.59 6.32
CA SER A 946 -21.99 43.82 6.04
C SER A 946 -20.78 43.63 5.12
N SER A 947 -20.37 42.37 4.84
CA SER A 947 -19.22 42.06 4.00
C SER A 947 -19.62 41.85 2.53
N PRO A 948 -19.03 42.60 1.57
CA PRO A 948 -19.40 42.51 0.15
C PRO A 948 -18.86 41.25 -0.56
N THR A 949 -18.07 40.40 0.11
CA THR A 949 -17.41 39.22 -0.48
C THR A 949 -18.09 37.89 -0.16
N CYS A 950 -19.18 37.87 0.61
CA CYS A 950 -19.85 36.62 0.99
C CYS A 950 -20.89 36.18 -0.06
N PRO A 951 -20.78 34.98 -0.64
CA PRO A 951 -21.66 34.52 -1.72
C PRO A 951 -23.07 34.11 -1.25
N ASN A 952 -23.29 33.83 0.04
CA ASN A 952 -24.62 33.42 0.55
C ASN A 952 -24.91 33.86 2.00
N PRO A 953 -25.29 35.14 2.22
CA PRO A 953 -25.64 35.66 3.55
C PRO A 953 -26.96 35.08 4.11
N SER A 954 -27.80 34.44 3.28
CA SER A 954 -29.11 33.92 3.70
C SER A 954 -29.01 32.75 4.69
N THR A 955 -27.98 31.91 4.58
CA THR A 955 -27.75 30.76 5.47
C THR A 955 -27.50 31.19 6.92
N PHE A 956 -26.73 32.26 7.12
CA PHE A 956 -26.44 32.80 8.45
C PHE A 956 -27.67 33.43 9.10
N LEU A 957 -28.54 34.06 8.31
CA LEU A 957 -29.82 34.58 8.79
C LEU A 957 -30.76 33.44 9.24
N VAL A 958 -30.80 32.34 8.48
CA VAL A 958 -31.57 31.14 8.86
C VAL A 958 -31.01 30.52 10.14
N MET A 959 -29.69 30.40 10.26
CA MET A 959 -29.03 29.91 11.48
C MET A 959 -29.33 30.79 12.70
N SER A 960 -29.31 32.11 12.56
CA SER A 960 -29.67 33.05 13.63
C SER A 960 -31.12 32.86 14.08
N LYS A 961 -32.07 32.73 13.14
CA LYS A 961 -33.49 32.48 13.45
C LYS A 961 -33.73 31.12 14.08
N GLN A 962 -33.03 30.07 13.62
CA GLN A 962 -33.10 28.74 14.21
C GLN A 962 -32.53 28.72 15.63
N ALA A 963 -31.44 29.46 15.87
CA ALA A 963 -30.86 29.61 17.21
C ALA A 963 -31.81 30.35 18.17
N GLU A 964 -32.50 31.39 17.71
CA GLU A 964 -33.56 32.03 18.50
C GLU A 964 -34.72 31.10 18.81
N ALA A 965 -35.15 30.27 17.84
CA ALA A 965 -36.21 29.29 18.05
C ALA A 965 -35.78 28.19 19.03
N ALA A 966 -34.56 27.67 18.89
CA ALA A 966 -34.00 26.65 19.79
C ALA A 966 -33.80 27.21 21.20
N SER A 967 -33.30 28.44 21.35
CA SER A 967 -33.11 29.11 22.63
C SER A 967 -34.42 29.44 23.36
N LYS A 968 -35.56 29.49 22.65
CA LYS A 968 -36.90 29.68 23.24
C LYS A 968 -37.58 28.36 23.61
N SER A 969 -37.12 27.25 23.05
CA SER A 969 -37.67 25.91 23.27
C SER A 969 -37.03 25.19 24.46
N ILE A 970 -35.89 25.67 24.94
CA ILE A 970 -35.15 25.20 26.12
C ILE A 970 -35.42 26.17 27.25
#